data_AF-A0A8C4R810-F1
#
_entry.id   AF-A0A8C4R810-F1
#
_cell.length_a   1.000
_cell.length_b   1.000
_cell.length_c   1.000
_cell.angle_alpha   90.00
_cell.angle_beta   90.00
_cell.angle_gamma   90.00
#
_symmetry.space_group_name_H-M   'P 1'
#
loop_
_entity.id
_entity.type
_entity.pdbx_description
1 polymer ?
#
loop_
_entity_poly.entity_id
_entity_poly.type
_entity_poly.pdbx_seq_one_letter_code
_entity_poly.pdbx_strand_id
1 'polypeptide(L)'
;MMQPAGQGTLIVNNFDDDDDENKENVTGSSPGRSTGLNLHSSSKIYFGGFPANHNVRPEVTKKGFSGCLRDADFNRAYMNLLQSPDTLGVRKGCTLDAAHSSSIRDGGFVQIPADNATLGVDSEISLSFSTLNQTGLLLVALGTPSSPHRRAQVTPYYTMTLLNGRVLFQVRAATGRLTSVNVEPASGTYHDGRDHSLTISRHRGYIKIEVDEVDSNEARFNLRKDLLVQKVFVGGVPGDLIVPSDLLKTRQSFVGCIRNLVINAVLTDFAKRLAFERTDIGHCVALKDGKDALRFAEKLAEIDAISKLPVPATSLGPKLDPPAEPVFVRIGPPATVDWDSLEAGCAAVIPSGTLIGAKHFGRSKHSYVALTFDDTKVKKSLKISLDLRTHATDGLIMYMARINHADFVSVQLHEGKLRISYDLGSGPTSHTSQELVNDEEWHTVSFARHDAHANVTLDGKKVATMLSPRKATILDVVGRVYIGGLPHTFSTSRIGKVTHSIAGCIKNFIMNGKKMDLDQPESSNDVDVCYVNTERGAYFEGTGFAKFVEKGYHVGTDLNIKLEFRTFHKDGVIFGISHDKMKDSVGLELVNGKLVFQADNGPGAFTAISEALPLLCDGRWHTVVASKQKHQLFLNVDGSRTEATSSVPQSTAVDTNNPVFIGGFPDAVKQHALQQNTSFRGCIRNIELQKPHMKNGLVLNLSDATVRRGVIPTGCMAA
;
A
#
# COMPACT_ATOMS: atom_id res chain seq x y z
N MET A 1 12.55 47.14 -8.47
CA MET A 1 11.64 47.77 -9.45
C MET A 1 10.21 47.55 -8.97
N MET A 2 9.41 48.61 -8.78
CA MET A 2 7.99 48.47 -8.48
C MET A 2 7.26 48.00 -9.74
N GLN A 3 6.42 46.96 -9.62
CA GLN A 3 5.56 46.53 -10.73
C GLN A 3 4.57 47.66 -11.09
N PRO A 4 4.33 47.94 -12.38
CA PRO A 4 3.28 48.84 -12.83
C PRO A 4 1.90 48.44 -12.27
N ALA A 5 1.09 49.43 -11.90
CA ALA A 5 -0.24 49.19 -11.35
C ALA A 5 -1.14 48.43 -12.36
N GLY A 6 -1.79 47.35 -11.93
CA GLY A 6 -2.65 46.51 -12.78
C GLY A 6 -1.94 45.33 -13.49
N GLN A 7 -0.69 45.02 -13.14
CA GLN A 7 0.02 43.84 -13.61
C GLN A 7 0.06 42.72 -12.55
N GLY A 8 -0.07 41.47 -13.01
CA GLY A 8 0.11 40.26 -12.20
C GLY A 8 1.18 39.36 -12.80
N THR A 9 1.83 38.56 -11.96
CA THR A 9 2.85 37.59 -12.38
C THR A 9 2.59 36.26 -11.69
N LEU A 10 2.53 35.19 -12.47
CA LEU A 10 2.57 33.80 -12.02
C LEU A 10 3.93 33.22 -12.40
N ILE A 11 4.62 32.64 -11.43
CA ILE A 11 5.91 31.97 -11.63
C ILE A 11 5.65 30.48 -11.43
N VAL A 12 5.93 29.66 -12.45
CA VAL A 12 5.79 28.21 -12.40
C VAL A 12 7.18 27.57 -12.48
N ASN A 13 7.51 26.74 -11.50
CA ASN A 13 8.76 25.98 -11.45
C ASN A 13 8.45 24.50 -11.71
N ASN A 14 9.02 23.92 -12.77
CA ASN A 14 8.88 22.50 -13.07
C ASN A 14 9.80 21.65 -12.18
N PHE A 15 9.36 20.43 -11.87
CA PHE A 15 10.00 19.55 -10.87
C PHE A 15 11.15 18.70 -11.44
N ASP A 16 11.25 18.57 -12.77
CA ASP A 16 12.12 17.55 -13.39
C ASP A 16 13.53 18.04 -13.78
N ASP A 17 13.86 19.32 -13.59
CA ASP A 17 15.18 19.86 -13.94
C ASP A 17 15.75 20.70 -12.77
N ASP A 18 16.94 20.32 -12.27
CA ASP A 18 17.70 21.06 -11.23
C ASP A 18 18.36 22.35 -11.77
N ASP A 19 18.10 22.72 -13.03
CA ASP A 19 18.64 23.94 -13.65
C ASP A 19 17.67 25.12 -13.46
N ASP A 20 18.17 26.19 -12.84
CA ASP A 20 17.48 27.45 -12.52
C ASP A 20 17.00 28.24 -13.78
N GLU A 21 17.23 27.70 -14.99
CA GLU A 21 16.95 28.33 -16.28
C GLU A 21 15.50 28.16 -16.78
N ASN A 22 14.71 27.20 -16.24
CA ASN A 22 13.35 26.91 -16.71
C ASN A 22 12.23 27.48 -15.80
N LYS A 23 12.40 28.71 -15.30
CA LYS A 23 11.32 29.44 -14.61
C LYS A 23 10.35 30.02 -15.65
N GLU A 24 9.14 29.46 -15.73
CA GLU A 24 8.12 30.02 -16.60
C GLU A 24 7.43 31.19 -15.89
N ASN A 25 7.75 32.41 -16.35
CA ASN A 25 7.14 33.63 -15.85
C ASN A 25 5.97 34.03 -16.76
N VAL A 26 4.75 33.75 -16.33
CA VAL A 26 3.55 34.21 -17.01
C VAL A 26 3.14 35.56 -16.41
N THR A 27 3.28 36.62 -17.21
CA THR A 27 2.84 37.97 -16.82
C THR A 27 1.55 38.34 -17.54
N GLY A 28 0.65 39.01 -16.83
CA GLY A 28 -0.62 39.48 -17.36
C GLY A 28 -0.92 40.90 -16.92
N SER A 29 -1.62 41.66 -17.76
CA SER A 29 -2.11 43.00 -17.42
C SER A 29 -3.63 43.07 -17.53
N SER A 30 -4.27 43.73 -16.57
CA SER A 30 -5.72 43.92 -16.60
C SER A 30 -6.09 45.12 -17.49
N PRO A 31 -7.10 45.03 -18.38
CA PRO A 31 -7.44 46.11 -19.32
C PRO A 31 -8.24 47.28 -18.70
N GLY A 32 -8.21 47.45 -17.38
CA GLY A 32 -9.03 48.43 -16.64
C GLY A 32 -8.21 49.47 -15.85
N ARG A 33 -8.90 50.49 -15.32
CA ARG A 33 -8.27 51.53 -14.47
C ARG A 33 -8.11 51.11 -13.00
N SER A 34 -8.69 49.98 -12.61
CA SER A 34 -8.60 49.43 -11.26
C SER A 34 -7.24 48.77 -11.03
N THR A 35 -6.58 49.12 -9.93
CA THR A 35 -5.22 48.68 -9.63
C THR A 35 -5.15 47.56 -8.57
N GLY A 36 -6.29 47.19 -7.99
CA GLY A 36 -6.38 46.15 -6.95
C GLY A 36 -7.51 45.16 -7.19
N LEU A 37 -7.37 43.97 -6.60
CA LEU A 37 -8.42 42.95 -6.57
C LEU A 37 -9.44 43.33 -5.49
N ASN A 38 -10.69 43.63 -5.89
CA ASN A 38 -11.76 43.92 -4.95
C ASN A 38 -12.37 42.61 -4.41
N LEU A 39 -11.64 41.94 -3.53
CA LEU A 39 -12.07 40.69 -2.90
C LEU A 39 -12.80 40.98 -1.58
N HIS A 40 -13.89 40.25 -1.33
CA HIS A 40 -14.52 40.28 -0.02
C HIS A 40 -13.64 39.53 1.00
N SER A 41 -13.76 39.87 2.28
CA SER A 41 -13.01 39.21 3.36
C SER A 41 -13.28 37.70 3.49
N SER A 42 -14.37 37.21 2.90
CA SER A 42 -14.76 35.79 2.84
C SER A 42 -14.39 35.10 1.52
N SER A 43 -13.74 35.81 0.59
CA SER A 43 -13.33 35.23 -0.70
C SER A 43 -12.27 34.15 -0.50
N LYS A 44 -12.54 32.94 -1.03
CA LYS A 44 -11.63 31.79 -0.94
C LYS A 44 -10.69 31.72 -2.13
N ILE A 45 -9.48 31.20 -1.90
CA ILE A 45 -8.51 30.85 -2.93
C ILE A 45 -8.58 29.34 -3.15
N TYR A 46 -8.62 28.89 -4.40
CA TYR A 46 -8.77 27.49 -4.76
C TYR A 46 -7.51 26.97 -5.46
N PHE A 47 -7.03 25.80 -5.06
CA PHE A 47 -5.88 25.11 -5.66
C PHE A 47 -6.32 23.75 -6.20
N GLY A 48 -5.83 23.35 -7.38
CA GLY A 48 -6.14 22.05 -7.98
C GLY A 48 -7.57 21.92 -8.57
N GLY A 49 -8.52 22.77 -8.19
CA GLY A 49 -9.89 22.77 -8.71
C GLY A 49 -10.83 23.59 -7.83
N PHE A 50 -12.10 23.72 -8.21
CA PHE A 50 -13.12 24.46 -7.46
C PHE A 50 -14.46 23.71 -7.42
N PRO A 51 -15.36 23.99 -6.46
CA PRO A 51 -16.65 23.31 -6.33
C PRO A 51 -17.52 23.43 -7.59
N ALA A 52 -18.25 22.37 -7.95
CA ALA A 52 -19.04 22.31 -9.19
C ALA A 52 -20.09 23.43 -9.34
N ASN A 53 -20.60 23.94 -8.21
CA ASN A 53 -21.60 25.02 -8.17
C ASN A 53 -20.97 26.42 -8.14
N HIS A 54 -19.66 26.54 -8.30
CA HIS A 54 -18.97 27.82 -8.28
C HIS A 54 -19.04 28.50 -9.65
N ASN A 55 -19.62 29.70 -9.69
CA ASN A 55 -19.71 30.50 -10.91
C ASN A 55 -18.35 31.10 -11.25
N VAL A 56 -17.65 30.49 -12.20
CA VAL A 56 -16.40 30.99 -12.76
C VAL A 56 -16.61 31.69 -14.10
N ARG A 57 -15.70 32.59 -14.44
CA ARG A 57 -15.72 33.26 -15.74
C ARG A 57 -15.44 32.26 -16.88
N PRO A 58 -15.95 32.49 -18.10
CA PRO A 58 -15.80 31.55 -19.22
C PRO A 58 -14.34 31.23 -19.59
N GLU A 59 -13.40 32.12 -19.27
CA GLU A 59 -11.98 31.97 -19.54
C GLU A 59 -11.28 30.97 -18.61
N VAL A 60 -11.96 30.49 -17.56
CA VAL A 60 -11.41 29.52 -16.59
C VAL A 60 -11.89 28.11 -16.93
N THR A 61 -10.94 27.18 -17.07
CA THR A 61 -11.26 25.76 -17.28
C THR A 61 -12.02 25.18 -16.08
N LYS A 62 -13.10 24.43 -16.34
CA LYS A 62 -13.85 23.67 -15.33
C LYS A 62 -13.26 22.28 -15.06
N LYS A 63 -12.20 21.89 -15.78
CA LYS A 63 -11.52 20.61 -15.56
C LYS A 63 -10.63 20.73 -14.31
N GLY A 64 -10.83 19.83 -13.35
CA GLY A 64 -9.95 19.72 -12.19
C GLY A 64 -8.53 19.33 -12.59
N PHE A 65 -7.55 19.88 -11.89
CA PHE A 65 -6.15 19.51 -12.01
C PHE A 65 -5.87 18.25 -11.20
N SER A 66 -5.15 17.30 -11.81
CA SER A 66 -4.69 16.09 -11.14
C SER A 66 -3.21 15.92 -11.44
N GLY A 67 -2.42 16.01 -10.39
CA GLY A 67 -0.97 16.08 -10.43
C GLY A 67 -0.49 16.55 -9.07
N CYS A 68 0.74 17.03 -9.01
CA CYS A 68 1.36 17.41 -7.76
C CYS A 68 1.56 18.92 -7.68
N LEU A 69 1.22 19.48 -6.52
CA LEU A 69 1.43 20.89 -6.20
C LEU A 69 2.26 20.94 -4.91
N ARG A 70 3.34 21.71 -4.93
CA ARG A 70 4.15 22.03 -3.76
C ARG A 70 4.48 23.52 -3.75
N ASP A 71 4.92 24.01 -2.60
CA ASP A 71 5.47 25.37 -2.47
C ASP A 71 4.53 26.48 -2.98
N ALA A 72 3.24 26.35 -2.69
CA ALA A 72 2.24 27.36 -3.03
C ALA A 72 2.46 28.62 -2.20
N ASP A 73 2.86 29.70 -2.87
CA ASP A 73 3.06 31.02 -2.28
C ASP A 73 2.02 32.00 -2.83
N PHE A 74 1.40 32.79 -1.94
CA PHE A 74 0.61 33.95 -2.31
C PHE A 74 1.16 35.22 -1.63
N ASN A 75 1.70 36.15 -2.43
CA ASN A 75 2.26 37.42 -1.94
C ASN A 75 3.31 37.27 -0.82
N ARG A 76 4.22 36.30 -0.97
CA ARG A 76 5.29 35.92 -0.01
C ARG A 76 4.79 35.26 1.27
N ALA A 77 3.54 34.79 1.28
CA ALA A 77 3.01 33.96 2.34
C ALA A 77 2.93 32.50 1.85
N TYR A 78 3.69 31.63 2.51
CA TYR A 78 3.64 30.20 2.25
C TYR A 78 2.30 29.61 2.70
N MET A 79 1.61 28.93 1.79
CA MET A 79 0.30 28.33 2.03
C MET A 79 0.45 26.81 2.14
N ASN A 80 0.15 26.25 3.31
CA ASN A 80 0.10 24.80 3.46
C ASN A 80 -1.22 24.25 2.92
N LEU A 81 -1.16 23.67 1.71
CA LEU A 81 -2.30 23.10 1.00
C LEU A 81 -3.00 21.94 1.74
N LEU A 82 -2.37 21.37 2.77
CA LEU A 82 -2.89 20.24 3.55
C LEU A 82 -3.52 20.63 4.89
N GLN A 83 -3.40 21.89 5.31
CA GLN A 83 -3.90 22.37 6.60
C GLN A 83 -5.30 23.01 6.52
N SER A 84 -5.84 23.20 5.32
CA SER A 84 -7.19 23.76 5.17
C SER A 84 -8.26 22.71 5.46
N PRO A 85 -9.30 23.04 6.27
CA PRO A 85 -10.42 22.13 6.53
C PRO A 85 -11.26 21.84 5.28
N ASP A 86 -11.12 22.67 4.24
CA ASP A 86 -11.81 22.53 2.95
C ASP A 86 -10.98 21.77 1.90
N THR A 87 -9.82 21.21 2.26
CA THR A 87 -8.98 20.44 1.33
C THR A 87 -9.63 19.10 0.99
N LEU A 88 -9.88 18.86 -0.30
CA LEU A 88 -10.51 17.64 -0.82
C LEU A 88 -9.64 17.05 -1.93
N GLY A 89 -9.40 15.73 -1.89
CA GLY A 89 -8.68 15.01 -2.96
C GLY A 89 -7.17 15.27 -3.02
N VAL A 90 -6.55 15.74 -1.93
CA VAL A 90 -5.11 16.02 -1.83
C VAL A 90 -4.49 15.13 -0.76
N ARG A 91 -3.28 14.60 -1.01
CA ARG A 91 -2.50 13.80 -0.05
C ARG A 91 -1.15 14.44 0.21
N LYS A 92 -0.57 14.17 1.38
CA LYS A 92 0.82 14.54 1.67
C LYS A 92 1.75 13.61 0.89
N GLY A 93 2.61 14.20 0.06
CA GLY A 93 3.51 13.47 -0.82
C GLY A 93 2.97 13.34 -2.25
N CYS A 94 3.90 13.32 -3.21
CA CYS A 94 3.62 13.23 -4.63
C CYS A 94 4.37 12.04 -5.21
N THR A 95 3.63 11.01 -5.64
CA THR A 95 4.12 9.93 -6.50
C THR A 95 3.05 9.70 -7.56
N LEU A 96 3.41 9.71 -8.84
CA LEU A 96 2.48 9.39 -9.93
C LEU A 96 2.49 7.86 -10.14
N ASP A 97 1.96 7.11 -9.17
CA ASP A 97 1.86 5.65 -9.24
C ASP A 97 0.64 5.20 -10.05
N ALA A 98 0.72 4.04 -10.70
CA ALA A 98 -0.43 3.40 -11.32
C ALA A 98 -1.52 3.12 -10.28
N ALA A 99 -2.76 3.51 -10.57
CA ALA A 99 -3.87 3.42 -9.64
C ALA A 99 -4.78 2.25 -10.01
N HIS A 100 -4.76 1.18 -9.22
CA HIS A 100 -5.57 -0.04 -9.48
C HIS A 100 -6.85 -0.14 -8.64
N SER A 101 -7.21 0.94 -7.97
CA SER A 101 -8.36 1.03 -7.09
C SER A 101 -9.13 2.33 -7.32
N SER A 102 -10.45 2.29 -7.16
CA SER A 102 -11.32 3.44 -7.27
C SER A 102 -12.46 3.37 -6.27
N SER A 103 -12.68 4.44 -5.52
CA SER A 103 -13.82 4.62 -4.62
C SER A 103 -14.86 5.52 -5.29
N ILE A 104 -15.99 4.93 -5.66
CA ILE A 104 -17.01 5.55 -6.50
C ILE A 104 -18.17 5.98 -5.61
N ARG A 105 -18.57 7.24 -5.75
CA ARG A 105 -19.67 7.84 -4.98
C ARG A 105 -20.93 7.93 -5.83
N ASP A 106 -22.02 8.36 -5.22
CA ASP A 106 -23.28 8.52 -5.94
C ASP A 106 -23.17 9.54 -7.10
N GLY A 107 -23.58 9.10 -8.28
CA GLY A 107 -23.37 9.80 -9.55
C GLY A 107 -21.93 9.78 -10.09
N GLY A 108 -21.04 8.96 -9.51
CA GLY A 108 -19.64 8.86 -9.91
C GLY A 108 -19.38 7.84 -11.03
N PHE A 109 -18.33 8.07 -11.81
CA PHE A 109 -17.88 7.15 -12.85
C PHE A 109 -16.39 7.34 -13.16
N VAL A 110 -15.77 6.33 -13.77
CA VAL A 110 -14.44 6.42 -14.40
C VAL A 110 -14.53 5.95 -15.84
N GLN A 111 -14.13 6.78 -16.79
CA GLN A 111 -13.98 6.41 -18.20
C GLN A 111 -12.53 5.99 -18.46
N ILE A 112 -12.33 4.80 -19.01
CA ILE A 112 -11.01 4.24 -19.33
C ILE A 112 -10.84 4.06 -20.85
N PRO A 113 -9.60 3.98 -21.37
CA PRO A 113 -9.34 3.64 -22.76
C PRO A 113 -9.96 2.30 -23.17
N ALA A 114 -10.51 2.22 -24.38
CA ALA A 114 -11.23 1.04 -24.86
C ALA A 114 -10.33 0.02 -25.60
N ASP A 115 -9.04 0.30 -25.74
CA ASP A 115 -8.10 -0.44 -26.60
C ASP A 115 -8.09 -1.94 -26.31
N ASN A 116 -8.21 -2.32 -25.04
CA ASN A 116 -8.19 -3.70 -24.58
C ASN A 116 -9.58 -4.25 -24.21
N ALA A 117 -10.66 -3.51 -24.44
CA ALA A 117 -12.01 -3.85 -23.96
C ALA A 117 -12.85 -4.68 -24.93
N THR A 118 -12.26 -5.10 -26.05
CA THR A 118 -12.90 -6.01 -27.00
C THR A 118 -13.21 -7.34 -26.33
N LEU A 119 -14.47 -7.78 -26.36
CA LEU A 119 -14.85 -9.09 -25.85
C LEU A 119 -14.69 -10.11 -26.98
N GLY A 120 -13.58 -10.83 -27.01
CA GLY A 120 -13.24 -11.86 -28.00
C GLY A 120 -13.65 -13.28 -27.60
N VAL A 121 -13.31 -14.29 -28.39
CA VAL A 121 -13.37 -15.70 -27.91
C VAL A 121 -12.18 -15.94 -26.98
N ASP A 122 -12.42 -16.55 -25.83
CA ASP A 122 -11.45 -16.77 -24.74
C ASP A 122 -11.02 -15.49 -24.02
N SER A 123 -11.79 -14.41 -24.15
CA SER A 123 -11.61 -13.18 -23.37
C SER A 123 -12.08 -13.37 -21.93
N GLU A 124 -11.35 -12.77 -21.00
CA GLU A 124 -11.68 -12.72 -19.59
C GLU A 124 -11.69 -11.28 -19.08
N ILE A 125 -12.68 -10.95 -18.26
CA ILE A 125 -12.80 -9.69 -17.54
C ILE A 125 -12.99 -10.01 -16.06
N SER A 126 -12.10 -9.52 -15.20
CA SER A 126 -12.21 -9.72 -13.76
C SER A 126 -12.06 -8.41 -13.00
N LEU A 127 -12.74 -8.28 -11.87
CA LEU A 127 -12.60 -7.15 -10.95
C LEU A 127 -12.94 -7.59 -9.53
N SER A 128 -12.45 -6.84 -8.54
CA SER A 128 -12.90 -6.99 -7.15
C SER A 128 -13.76 -5.79 -6.76
N PHE A 129 -14.87 -6.01 -6.06
CA PHE A 129 -15.74 -4.93 -5.61
C PHE A 129 -16.18 -5.11 -4.15
N SER A 130 -16.40 -3.99 -3.45
CA SER A 130 -17.02 -3.98 -2.12
C SER A 130 -18.05 -2.87 -2.02
N THR A 131 -19.27 -3.21 -1.58
CA THR A 131 -20.37 -2.26 -1.46
C THR A 131 -21.35 -2.68 -0.37
N LEU A 132 -22.12 -1.73 0.13
CA LEU A 132 -23.31 -1.96 0.96
C LEU A 132 -24.62 -1.76 0.17
N ASN A 133 -24.52 -1.27 -1.07
CA ASN A 133 -25.67 -1.04 -1.93
C ASN A 133 -26.02 -2.29 -2.71
N GLN A 134 -27.31 -2.60 -2.76
CA GLN A 134 -27.83 -3.77 -3.46
C GLN A 134 -27.88 -3.60 -4.99
N THR A 135 -27.73 -2.36 -5.49
CA THR A 135 -27.82 -2.04 -6.91
C THR A 135 -26.75 -1.03 -7.32
N GLY A 136 -26.10 -1.26 -8.46
CA GLY A 136 -25.11 -0.35 -9.03
C GLY A 136 -24.46 -0.88 -10.32
N LEU A 137 -24.06 0.03 -11.20
CA LEU A 137 -23.32 -0.30 -12.43
C LEU A 137 -21.84 -0.56 -12.13
N LEU A 138 -21.34 -1.77 -12.36
CA LEU A 138 -19.93 -2.10 -12.15
C LEU A 138 -19.08 -1.75 -13.38
N LEU A 139 -19.53 -2.18 -14.56
CA LEU A 139 -18.84 -1.96 -15.83
C LEU A 139 -19.85 -1.80 -16.97
N VAL A 140 -19.63 -0.81 -17.83
CA VAL A 140 -20.43 -0.57 -19.04
C VAL A 140 -19.51 -0.36 -20.22
N ALA A 141 -19.61 -1.20 -21.25
CA ALA A 141 -18.86 -1.07 -22.48
C ALA A 141 -19.79 -0.95 -23.69
N LEU A 142 -19.64 0.13 -24.46
CA LEU A 142 -20.50 0.50 -25.57
C LEU A 142 -19.71 0.51 -26.88
N GLY A 143 -20.19 -0.17 -27.91
CA GLY A 143 -19.65 -0.09 -29.27
C GLY A 143 -20.41 0.87 -30.17
N THR A 144 -20.11 0.84 -31.46
CA THR A 144 -20.74 1.71 -32.46
C THR A 144 -22.09 1.18 -32.92
N PRO A 145 -23.12 2.03 -33.07
CA PRO A 145 -24.37 1.63 -33.71
C PRO A 145 -24.12 1.05 -35.10
N SER A 146 -24.84 -0.03 -35.44
CA SER A 146 -24.84 -0.58 -36.79
C SER A 146 -25.55 0.38 -37.78
N SER A 147 -24.98 0.50 -39.00
CA SER A 147 -25.29 1.41 -40.13
C SER A 147 -26.60 2.23 -40.08
N PRO A 148 -26.58 3.53 -40.43
CA PRO A 148 -27.72 4.46 -40.37
C PRO A 148 -28.91 4.13 -41.30
N HIS A 149 -28.84 3.09 -42.13
CA HIS A 149 -29.88 2.74 -43.11
C HIS A 149 -30.85 1.62 -42.67
N ARG A 150 -30.73 1.08 -41.45
CA ARG A 150 -31.70 0.11 -40.91
C ARG A 150 -32.66 0.78 -39.91
N ARG A 151 -33.96 0.45 -40.01
CA ARG A 151 -35.06 0.96 -39.16
C ARG A 151 -34.91 0.72 -37.65
N ALA A 152 -33.92 -0.06 -37.21
CA ALA A 152 -33.58 -0.25 -35.80
C ALA A 152 -32.06 -0.22 -35.63
N GLN A 153 -31.52 0.88 -35.09
CA GLN A 153 -30.10 0.98 -34.72
C GLN A 153 -29.82 0.08 -33.52
N VAL A 154 -28.96 -0.91 -33.69
CA VAL A 154 -28.53 -1.79 -32.58
C VAL A 154 -27.08 -1.44 -32.23
N THR A 155 -26.90 -0.95 -31.00
CA THR A 155 -25.59 -0.68 -30.41
C THR A 155 -25.09 -1.94 -29.71
N PRO A 156 -23.96 -2.53 -30.14
CA PRO A 156 -23.35 -3.64 -29.42
C PRO A 156 -22.84 -3.17 -28.06
N TYR A 157 -23.04 -3.98 -27.02
CA TYR A 157 -22.61 -3.63 -25.68
C TYR A 157 -22.42 -4.85 -24.80
N TYR A 158 -21.69 -4.66 -23.71
CA TYR A 158 -21.80 -5.53 -22.54
C TYR A 158 -21.79 -4.72 -21.25
N THR A 159 -22.44 -5.25 -20.22
CA THR A 159 -22.53 -4.63 -18.90
C THR A 159 -22.41 -5.65 -17.78
N MET A 160 -21.74 -5.26 -16.70
CA MET A 160 -21.72 -5.93 -15.41
C MET A 160 -22.47 -5.06 -14.41
N THR A 161 -23.49 -5.62 -13.76
CA THR A 161 -24.39 -4.86 -12.87
C THR A 161 -24.67 -5.67 -11.62
N LEU A 162 -24.53 -5.05 -10.46
CA LEU A 162 -25.14 -5.56 -9.25
C LEU A 162 -26.60 -5.07 -9.25
N LEU A 163 -27.57 -5.98 -9.22
CA LEU A 163 -28.99 -5.66 -9.31
C LEU A 163 -29.75 -6.46 -8.27
N ASN A 164 -30.34 -5.77 -7.28
CA ASN A 164 -31.09 -6.36 -6.18
C ASN A 164 -30.30 -7.48 -5.47
N GLY A 165 -29.01 -7.24 -5.22
CA GLY A 165 -28.09 -8.16 -4.53
C GLY A 165 -27.57 -9.34 -5.37
N ARG A 166 -27.86 -9.37 -6.68
CA ARG A 166 -27.42 -10.41 -7.62
C ARG A 166 -26.52 -9.80 -8.67
N VAL A 167 -25.48 -10.53 -9.11
CA VAL A 167 -24.64 -10.04 -10.21
C VAL A 167 -25.26 -10.45 -11.53
N LEU A 168 -25.43 -9.50 -12.43
CA LEU A 168 -25.99 -9.67 -13.76
C LEU A 168 -24.96 -9.23 -14.81
N PHE A 169 -24.62 -10.14 -15.71
CA PHE A 169 -23.90 -9.83 -16.94
C PHE A 169 -24.87 -9.81 -18.12
N GLN A 170 -24.82 -8.76 -18.93
CA GLN A 170 -25.59 -8.67 -20.17
C GLN A 170 -24.68 -8.37 -21.35
N VAL A 171 -24.92 -9.02 -22.47
CA VAL A 171 -24.22 -8.77 -23.72
C VAL A 171 -25.19 -8.78 -24.88
N ARG A 172 -25.13 -7.75 -25.73
CA ARG A 172 -25.90 -7.69 -26.97
C ARG A 172 -24.95 -7.53 -28.13
N ALA A 173 -24.98 -8.51 -29.03
CA ALA A 173 -24.22 -8.45 -30.27
C ALA A 173 -24.89 -7.51 -31.29
N ALA A 174 -24.14 -7.08 -32.32
CA ALA A 174 -24.68 -6.30 -33.43
C ALA A 174 -25.81 -7.02 -34.21
N THR A 175 -25.96 -8.34 -34.03
CA THR A 175 -27.08 -9.15 -34.57
C THR A 175 -28.40 -8.94 -33.83
N GLY A 176 -28.41 -8.21 -32.71
CA GLY A 176 -29.60 -7.88 -31.92
C GLY A 176 -29.95 -8.87 -30.81
N ARG A 177 -29.31 -10.05 -30.76
CA ARG A 177 -29.58 -11.04 -29.70
C ARG A 177 -28.96 -10.59 -28.38
N LEU A 178 -29.80 -10.36 -27.37
CA LEU A 178 -29.40 -10.16 -25.99
C LEU A 178 -29.15 -11.51 -25.33
N THR A 179 -28.00 -11.67 -24.69
CA THR A 179 -27.70 -12.77 -23.78
C THR A 179 -27.47 -12.18 -22.40
N SER A 180 -28.00 -12.84 -21.38
CA SER A 180 -27.87 -12.41 -20.00
C SER A 180 -27.59 -13.62 -19.11
N VAL A 181 -26.67 -13.47 -18.18
CA VAL A 181 -26.28 -14.50 -17.20
C VAL A 181 -26.28 -13.83 -15.84
N ASN A 182 -26.91 -14.45 -14.85
CA ASN A 182 -26.93 -13.94 -13.49
C ASN A 182 -26.35 -14.97 -12.52
N VAL A 183 -25.79 -14.48 -11.43
CA VAL A 183 -25.34 -15.29 -10.30
C VAL A 183 -25.96 -14.74 -9.04
N GLU A 184 -26.52 -15.64 -8.25
CA GLU A 184 -27.04 -15.38 -6.91
C GLU A 184 -26.06 -15.94 -5.88
N PRO A 185 -25.94 -15.32 -4.70
CA PRO A 185 -25.05 -15.85 -3.66
C PRO A 185 -25.59 -17.18 -3.13
N ALA A 186 -24.75 -18.23 -3.06
CA ALA A 186 -25.13 -19.49 -2.42
C ALA A 186 -25.27 -19.34 -0.89
N SER A 187 -24.53 -18.41 -0.30
CA SER A 187 -24.67 -18.01 1.11
C SER A 187 -24.24 -16.55 1.31
N GLY A 188 -24.91 -15.83 2.22
CA GLY A 188 -24.64 -14.41 2.46
C GLY A 188 -25.18 -13.48 1.36
N THR A 189 -24.48 -12.37 1.12
CA THR A 189 -24.89 -11.35 0.13
C THR A 189 -23.68 -10.65 -0.47
N TYR A 190 -23.72 -10.31 -1.76
CA TYR A 190 -22.63 -9.57 -2.44
C TYR A 190 -22.52 -8.08 -2.08
N HIS A 191 -23.38 -7.58 -1.19
CA HIS A 191 -23.41 -6.19 -0.74
C HIS A 191 -23.19 -6.12 0.77
N ASP A 192 -22.31 -6.98 1.29
CA ASP A 192 -22.01 -7.08 2.72
C ASP A 192 -20.86 -6.17 3.19
N GLY A 193 -20.35 -5.31 2.29
CA GLY A 193 -19.23 -4.41 2.55
C GLY A 193 -17.84 -5.06 2.48
N ARG A 194 -17.76 -6.38 2.27
CA ARG A 194 -16.51 -7.11 2.04
C ARG A 194 -16.15 -7.13 0.55
N ASP A 195 -14.92 -7.54 0.27
CA ASP A 195 -14.42 -7.65 -1.10
C ASP A 195 -14.93 -8.95 -1.72
N HIS A 196 -15.59 -8.83 -2.86
CA HIS A 196 -16.01 -9.95 -3.71
C HIS A 196 -15.21 -9.93 -5.01
N SER A 197 -14.79 -11.11 -5.49
CA SER A 197 -14.13 -11.30 -6.78
C SER A 197 -15.18 -11.63 -7.83
N LEU A 198 -15.20 -10.93 -8.97
CA LEU A 198 -16.14 -11.17 -10.06
C LEU A 198 -15.36 -11.38 -11.35
N THR A 199 -15.57 -12.53 -11.99
CA THR A 199 -14.94 -12.91 -13.25
C THR A 199 -16.00 -13.26 -14.30
N ILE A 200 -15.81 -12.73 -15.51
CA ILE A 200 -16.59 -13.06 -16.70
C ILE A 200 -15.63 -13.67 -17.72
N SER A 201 -15.89 -14.90 -18.14
CA SER A 201 -15.15 -15.56 -19.21
C SER A 201 -16.07 -15.87 -20.39
N ARG A 202 -15.64 -15.48 -21.59
CA ARG A 202 -16.31 -15.87 -22.82
C ARG A 202 -15.57 -17.05 -23.44
N HIS A 203 -16.24 -18.18 -23.51
CA HIS A 203 -15.74 -19.36 -24.21
C HIS A 203 -16.43 -19.54 -25.56
N ARG A 204 -15.95 -20.50 -26.34
CA ARG A 204 -16.59 -20.87 -27.59
C ARG A 204 -17.97 -21.51 -27.33
N GLY A 205 -19.02 -20.73 -27.49
CA GLY A 205 -20.42 -21.19 -27.43
C GLY A 205 -21.15 -20.87 -26.13
N TYR A 206 -20.47 -20.36 -25.10
CA TYR A 206 -21.08 -19.95 -23.84
C TYR A 206 -20.28 -18.82 -23.16
N ILE A 207 -20.94 -18.11 -22.26
CA ILE A 207 -20.32 -17.15 -21.34
C ILE A 207 -20.56 -17.68 -19.94
N LYS A 208 -19.50 -17.67 -19.13
CA LYS A 208 -19.53 -18.02 -17.72
C LYS A 208 -19.29 -16.77 -16.89
N ILE A 209 -20.02 -16.67 -15.79
CA ILE A 209 -19.84 -15.67 -14.73
C ILE A 209 -19.53 -16.43 -13.45
N GLU A 210 -18.58 -15.93 -12.68
CA GLU A 210 -18.13 -16.50 -11.42
C GLU A 210 -17.93 -15.40 -10.39
N VAL A 211 -18.43 -15.62 -9.17
CA VAL A 211 -18.27 -14.75 -8.02
C VAL A 211 -17.62 -15.55 -6.90
N ASP A 212 -16.56 -15.01 -6.32
CA ASP A 212 -15.79 -15.59 -5.20
C ASP A 212 -15.28 -17.02 -5.44
N GLU A 213 -15.09 -17.42 -6.70
CA GLU A 213 -14.64 -18.77 -7.11
C GLU A 213 -15.60 -19.92 -6.69
N VAL A 214 -16.78 -19.58 -6.16
CA VAL A 214 -17.76 -20.55 -5.64
C VAL A 214 -19.06 -20.45 -6.43
N ASP A 215 -19.59 -19.24 -6.56
CA ASP A 215 -20.90 -19.01 -7.16
C ASP A 215 -20.72 -18.77 -8.66
N SER A 216 -21.25 -19.67 -9.49
CA SER A 216 -21.09 -19.55 -10.94
C SER A 216 -22.35 -19.91 -11.71
N ASN A 217 -22.47 -19.34 -12.90
CA ASN A 217 -23.55 -19.65 -13.84
C ASN A 217 -23.06 -19.42 -15.28
N GLU A 218 -23.75 -20.03 -16.24
CA GLU A 218 -23.39 -19.94 -17.66
C GLU A 218 -24.61 -19.75 -18.56
N ALA A 219 -24.40 -19.11 -19.71
CA ALA A 219 -25.42 -19.06 -20.76
C ALA A 219 -24.83 -19.27 -22.15
N ARG A 220 -25.63 -19.90 -23.02
CA ARG A 220 -25.27 -20.14 -24.42
C ARG A 220 -25.03 -18.82 -25.16
N PHE A 221 -23.85 -18.67 -25.73
CA PHE A 221 -23.42 -17.49 -26.47
C PHE A 221 -22.66 -17.90 -27.74
N ASN A 222 -23.38 -18.00 -28.85
CA ASN A 222 -22.88 -18.55 -30.13
C ASN A 222 -22.38 -17.47 -31.10
N LEU A 223 -21.85 -16.35 -30.61
CA LEU A 223 -21.23 -15.34 -31.47
C LEU A 223 -19.81 -15.77 -31.83
N ARG A 224 -19.50 -15.88 -33.13
CA ARG A 224 -18.15 -16.22 -33.61
C ARG A 224 -17.24 -15.00 -33.80
N LYS A 225 -17.82 -13.80 -33.93
CA LYS A 225 -17.07 -12.55 -34.10
C LYS A 225 -16.80 -11.91 -32.74
N ASP A 226 -15.75 -11.10 -32.69
CA ASP A 226 -15.43 -10.29 -31.52
C ASP A 226 -16.42 -9.14 -31.38
N LEU A 227 -16.69 -8.76 -30.13
CA LEU A 227 -17.56 -7.65 -29.81
C LEU A 227 -16.70 -6.42 -29.54
N LEU A 228 -16.58 -5.57 -30.55
CA LEU A 228 -15.81 -4.32 -30.49
C LEU A 228 -16.58 -3.26 -29.70
N VAL A 229 -15.88 -2.55 -28.82
CA VAL A 229 -16.40 -1.45 -28.00
C VAL A 229 -15.50 -0.22 -28.15
N GLN A 230 -16.06 0.97 -27.96
CA GLN A 230 -15.37 2.25 -28.08
C GLN A 230 -15.36 3.07 -26.79
N LYS A 231 -16.36 2.89 -25.93
CA LYS A 231 -16.46 3.61 -24.66
C LYS A 231 -16.60 2.60 -23.53
N VAL A 232 -15.79 2.75 -22.49
CA VAL A 232 -15.79 1.88 -21.32
C VAL A 232 -15.88 2.75 -20.08
N PHE A 233 -16.88 2.47 -19.25
CA PHE A 233 -17.13 3.17 -18.01
C PHE A 233 -17.17 2.19 -16.84
N VAL A 234 -16.57 2.58 -15.73
CA VAL A 234 -16.45 1.81 -14.49
C VAL A 234 -17.22 2.54 -13.41
N GLY A 235 -18.07 1.81 -12.69
CA GLY A 235 -18.86 2.32 -11.57
C GLY A 235 -20.07 3.19 -11.89
N GLY A 236 -20.23 3.66 -13.13
CA GLY A 236 -21.32 4.55 -13.48
C GLY A 236 -21.19 5.05 -14.90
N VAL A 237 -22.05 5.98 -15.31
CA VAL A 237 -22.00 6.64 -16.61
C VAL A 237 -22.28 8.14 -16.45
N PRO A 238 -21.71 9.01 -17.32
CA PRO A 238 -22.03 10.44 -17.32
C PRO A 238 -23.54 10.71 -17.45
N GLY A 239 -24.05 11.72 -16.74
CA GLY A 239 -25.48 12.05 -16.75
C GLY A 239 -26.02 12.52 -18.11
N ASP A 240 -25.15 13.09 -18.93
CA ASP A 240 -25.41 13.54 -20.31
C ASP A 240 -25.28 12.40 -21.35
N LEU A 241 -24.84 11.21 -20.93
CA LEU A 241 -24.71 10.07 -21.84
C LEU A 241 -26.10 9.54 -22.24
N ILE A 242 -26.43 9.74 -23.51
CA ILE A 242 -27.64 9.19 -24.12
C ILE A 242 -27.45 7.70 -24.39
N VAL A 243 -27.84 6.87 -23.41
CA VAL A 243 -27.92 5.41 -23.56
C VAL A 243 -29.39 5.00 -23.72
N PRO A 244 -29.76 4.20 -24.74
CA PRO A 244 -31.12 3.68 -24.87
C PRO A 244 -31.61 3.03 -23.57
N SER A 245 -32.85 3.35 -23.17
CA SER A 245 -33.43 2.94 -21.88
C SER A 245 -33.45 1.43 -21.67
N ASP A 246 -33.51 0.65 -22.75
CA ASP A 246 -33.58 -0.82 -22.73
C ASP A 246 -32.21 -1.50 -22.53
N LEU A 247 -31.14 -0.71 -22.49
CA LEU A 247 -29.76 -1.18 -22.61
C LEU A 247 -29.12 -1.36 -21.23
N LEU A 248 -29.47 -0.50 -20.27
CA LEU A 248 -29.04 -0.59 -18.87
C LEU A 248 -30.25 -0.94 -17.99
N LYS A 249 -30.12 -1.95 -17.12
CA LYS A 249 -31.17 -2.31 -16.16
C LYS A 249 -31.30 -1.34 -14.99
N THR A 250 -30.26 -0.54 -14.77
CA THR A 250 -30.22 0.56 -13.81
C THR A 250 -29.31 1.66 -14.33
N ARG A 251 -29.60 2.92 -13.99
CA ARG A 251 -28.67 4.04 -14.18
C ARG A 251 -27.99 4.46 -12.88
N GLN A 252 -28.26 3.75 -11.77
CA GLN A 252 -27.62 4.03 -10.50
C GLN A 252 -26.13 3.73 -10.61
N SER A 253 -25.32 4.71 -10.23
CA SER A 253 -23.87 4.51 -10.10
C SER A 253 -23.61 3.56 -8.94
N PHE A 254 -22.62 2.70 -9.11
CA PHE A 254 -22.09 1.89 -8.03
C PHE A 254 -21.48 2.79 -6.96
N VAL A 255 -21.91 2.59 -5.72
CA VAL A 255 -21.35 3.28 -4.56
C VAL A 255 -20.54 2.26 -3.78
N GLY A 256 -19.23 2.45 -3.72
CA GLY A 256 -18.33 1.48 -3.12
C GLY A 256 -16.95 1.50 -3.74
N CYS A 257 -16.23 0.40 -3.60
CA CYS A 257 -14.88 0.27 -4.14
C CYS A 257 -14.86 -0.71 -5.32
N ILE A 258 -14.16 -0.35 -6.39
CA ILE A 258 -13.79 -1.24 -7.50
C ILE A 258 -12.26 -1.28 -7.58
N ARG A 259 -11.70 -2.48 -7.54
CA ARG A 259 -10.25 -2.75 -7.53
C ARG A 259 -9.90 -3.79 -8.57
N ASN A 260 -8.63 -3.82 -8.95
CA ASN A 260 -8.03 -4.90 -9.73
C ASN A 260 -8.80 -5.23 -11.02
N LEU A 261 -9.32 -4.22 -11.73
CA LEU A 261 -10.03 -4.43 -12.98
C LEU A 261 -9.05 -4.93 -14.05
N VAL A 262 -9.15 -6.20 -14.41
CA VAL A 262 -8.38 -6.83 -15.49
C VAL A 262 -9.30 -7.04 -16.67
N ILE A 263 -8.87 -6.60 -17.84
CA ILE A 263 -9.60 -6.80 -19.09
C ILE A 263 -8.61 -7.42 -20.09
N ASN A 264 -8.88 -8.64 -20.55
CA ASN A 264 -8.01 -9.38 -21.48
C ASN A 264 -6.55 -9.45 -21.00
N ALA A 265 -6.34 -9.89 -19.75
CA ALA A 265 -5.04 -10.01 -19.09
C ALA A 265 -4.26 -8.68 -18.88
N VAL A 266 -4.89 -7.53 -19.14
CA VAL A 266 -4.31 -6.21 -18.84
C VAL A 266 -4.97 -5.64 -17.59
N LEU A 267 -4.17 -5.41 -16.56
CA LEU A 267 -4.61 -4.70 -15.36
C LEU A 267 -4.81 -3.22 -15.69
N THR A 268 -6.02 -2.74 -15.41
CA THR A 268 -6.41 -1.35 -15.68
C THR A 268 -5.73 -0.43 -14.69
N ASP A 269 -5.03 0.56 -15.23
CA ASP A 269 -4.51 1.70 -14.49
C ASP A 269 -5.53 2.84 -14.57
N PHE A 270 -6.31 3.03 -13.51
CA PHE A 270 -7.24 4.14 -13.40
C PHE A 270 -6.54 5.50 -13.41
N ALA A 271 -5.22 5.61 -13.18
CA ALA A 271 -4.51 6.87 -13.36
C ALA A 271 -4.48 7.31 -14.83
N LYS A 272 -4.62 6.38 -15.79
CA LYS A 272 -4.73 6.67 -17.23
C LYS A 272 -6.17 6.95 -17.70
N ARG A 273 -7.08 7.29 -16.79
CA ARG A 273 -8.48 7.61 -17.12
C ARG A 273 -8.60 8.73 -18.15
N LEU A 274 -9.61 8.61 -19.01
CA LEU A 274 -9.99 9.65 -19.98
C LEU A 274 -10.87 10.73 -19.34
N ALA A 275 -11.74 10.33 -18.42
CA ALA A 275 -12.63 11.21 -17.65
C ALA A 275 -13.04 10.51 -16.35
N PHE A 276 -13.40 11.28 -15.33
CA PHE A 276 -13.99 10.76 -14.09
C PHE A 276 -14.76 11.86 -13.38
N GLU A 277 -15.78 11.47 -12.61
CA GLU A 277 -16.54 12.38 -11.75
C GLU A 277 -16.84 11.67 -10.43
N ARG A 278 -16.85 12.43 -9.32
CA ARG A 278 -17.21 11.95 -7.96
C ARG A 278 -16.58 10.60 -7.60
N THR A 279 -15.31 10.43 -7.95
CA THR A 279 -14.55 9.19 -7.75
C THR A 279 -13.16 9.49 -7.22
N ASP A 280 -12.76 8.76 -6.18
CA ASP A 280 -11.43 8.82 -5.59
C ASP A 280 -10.56 7.72 -6.23
N ILE A 281 -9.45 8.09 -6.88
CA ILE A 281 -8.58 7.17 -7.66
C ILE A 281 -7.36 6.78 -6.83
N GLY A 282 -7.00 5.50 -6.83
CA GLY A 282 -5.85 4.95 -6.10
C GLY A 282 -6.10 4.71 -4.61
N HIS A 283 -7.34 4.88 -4.16
CA HIS A 283 -7.72 4.67 -2.77
C HIS A 283 -9.08 3.97 -2.67
N CYS A 284 -9.21 3.06 -1.70
CA CYS A 284 -10.45 2.39 -1.38
C CYS A 284 -10.66 2.33 0.13
N VAL A 285 -11.74 2.92 0.62
CA VAL A 285 -12.13 2.85 2.02
C VAL A 285 -12.91 1.55 2.25
N ALA A 286 -12.39 0.65 3.09
CA ALA A 286 -13.06 -0.62 3.39
C ALA A 286 -14.34 -0.36 4.21
N LEU A 287 -15.50 -0.74 3.68
CA LEU A 287 -16.81 -0.62 4.33
C LEU A 287 -17.08 -1.83 5.23
N LYS A 288 -16.23 -2.08 6.24
CA LYS A 288 -16.22 -3.38 6.93
C LYS A 288 -17.10 -3.54 8.17
N ASP A 289 -17.94 -2.55 8.53
CA ASP A 289 -18.91 -2.73 9.62
C ASP A 289 -20.21 -1.96 9.41
N GLY A 290 -21.36 -2.56 9.77
CA GLY A 290 -22.69 -1.93 9.69
C GLY A 290 -22.84 -0.65 10.54
N LYS A 291 -21.88 -0.36 11.44
CA LYS A 291 -21.80 0.92 12.18
C LYS A 291 -21.19 2.06 11.35
N ASP A 292 -20.32 1.74 10.38
CA ASP A 292 -19.77 2.73 9.43
C ASP A 292 -20.79 3.05 8.33
N ALA A 293 -21.68 2.11 8.00
CA ALA A 293 -22.84 2.34 7.13
C ALA A 293 -23.82 3.36 7.72
N LEU A 294 -24.14 3.23 9.01
CA LEU A 294 -24.99 4.15 9.77
C LEU A 294 -24.32 5.53 9.93
N ARG A 295 -23.02 5.58 10.23
CA ARG A 295 -22.25 6.84 10.26
C ARG A 295 -22.15 7.50 8.89
N PHE A 296 -22.05 6.74 7.80
CA PHE A 296 -22.02 7.30 6.45
C PHE A 296 -23.41 7.84 6.04
N ALA A 297 -24.50 7.16 6.42
CA ALA A 297 -25.88 7.61 6.19
C ALA A 297 -26.27 8.82 7.05
N GLU A 298 -25.90 8.84 8.34
CA GLU A 298 -26.13 9.99 9.24
C GLU A 298 -25.33 11.22 8.79
N LYS A 299 -24.07 11.03 8.37
CA LYS A 299 -23.22 12.12 7.87
C LYS A 299 -23.66 12.66 6.50
N LEU A 300 -24.34 11.85 5.69
CA LEU A 300 -25.00 12.30 4.44
C LEU A 300 -26.26 13.14 4.71
N ALA A 301 -27.02 12.81 5.77
CA ALA A 301 -28.22 13.56 6.17
C ALA A 301 -27.88 14.90 6.86
N GLU A 302 -26.80 14.97 7.64
CA GLU A 302 -26.33 16.23 8.26
C GLU A 302 -25.81 17.24 7.23
N ILE A 303 -25.19 16.80 6.14
CA ILE A 303 -24.61 17.69 5.12
C ILE A 303 -25.71 18.37 4.27
N ASP A 304 -26.83 17.70 4.00
CA ASP A 304 -27.95 18.31 3.27
C ASP A 304 -28.67 19.39 4.13
N ALA A 305 -28.66 19.21 5.46
CA ALA A 305 -29.23 20.16 6.42
C ALA A 305 -28.37 21.43 6.61
N ILE A 306 -27.04 21.35 6.45
CA ILE A 306 -26.11 22.48 6.60
C ILE A 306 -26.22 23.49 5.44
N SER A 307 -26.80 23.10 4.30
CA SER A 307 -27.02 24.00 3.16
C SER A 307 -28.11 25.07 3.39
N LYS A 308 -28.83 25.04 4.52
CA LYS A 308 -30.07 25.81 4.73
C LYS A 308 -30.08 26.84 5.87
N LEU A 309 -28.95 27.21 6.48
CA LEU A 309 -28.97 28.21 7.58
C LEU A 309 -28.01 29.41 7.39
N PRO A 310 -28.39 30.64 7.83
CA PRO A 310 -27.64 31.87 7.56
C PRO A 310 -26.67 32.28 8.69
N VAL A 311 -25.64 33.05 8.32
CA VAL A 311 -24.49 33.44 9.17
C VAL A 311 -24.65 34.85 9.77
N PRO A 312 -24.28 35.09 11.04
CA PRO A 312 -23.91 36.40 11.57
C PRO A 312 -22.40 36.55 11.87
N ALA A 313 -21.95 37.81 11.94
CA ALA A 313 -20.58 38.26 11.72
C ALA A 313 -19.74 38.57 12.99
N THR A 314 -18.42 38.64 12.75
CA THR A 314 -17.35 39.47 13.38
C THR A 314 -16.91 39.24 14.84
N SER A 315 -15.59 39.09 15.05
CA SER A 315 -14.71 40.12 15.64
C SER A 315 -13.22 39.69 15.70
N LEU A 316 -12.34 40.69 15.77
CA LEU A 316 -10.89 40.68 15.53
C LEU A 316 -10.02 40.11 16.67
N GLY A 317 -8.82 39.63 16.33
CA GLY A 317 -7.68 39.42 17.25
C GLY A 317 -6.43 40.24 16.83
N PRO A 318 -5.55 40.65 17.76
CA PRO A 318 -4.43 41.57 17.52
C PRO A 318 -3.10 40.89 17.11
N LYS A 319 -2.24 41.74 16.53
CA LYS A 319 -0.89 41.58 15.96
C LYS A 319 0.15 40.89 16.87
N LEU A 320 1.09 40.16 16.23
CA LEU A 320 2.40 39.77 16.77
C LEU A 320 3.51 40.10 15.77
N ASP A 321 4.64 40.59 16.29
CA ASP A 321 5.83 41.11 15.60
C ASP A 321 6.67 40.02 14.88
N PRO A 322 7.57 40.39 13.95
CA PRO A 322 8.26 39.42 13.08
C PRO A 322 9.56 38.90 13.70
N PRO A 323 9.93 37.61 13.53
CA PRO A 323 11.27 37.13 13.80
C PRO A 323 12.16 37.16 12.54
N ALA A 324 13.45 37.38 12.81
CA ALA A 324 14.53 37.70 11.90
C ALA A 324 14.97 36.59 10.94
N GLU A 325 15.73 37.00 9.92
CA GLU A 325 16.26 36.19 8.82
C GLU A 325 17.21 35.06 9.27
N PRO A 326 17.25 33.92 8.55
CA PRO A 326 18.12 32.79 8.86
C PRO A 326 19.55 33.00 8.35
N VAL A 327 20.52 32.79 9.24
CA VAL A 327 21.96 32.70 8.91
C VAL A 327 22.30 31.28 8.47
N PHE A 328 22.95 31.15 7.32
CA PHE A 328 23.46 29.88 6.78
C PHE A 328 24.70 29.40 7.55
N VAL A 329 24.68 28.17 8.06
CA VAL A 329 25.85 27.51 8.67
C VAL A 329 26.40 26.46 7.71
N ARG A 330 27.72 26.53 7.46
CA ARG A 330 28.49 25.53 6.70
C ARG A 330 28.79 24.33 7.59
N ILE A 331 28.57 23.13 7.07
CA ILE A 331 28.78 21.85 7.75
C ILE A 331 30.28 21.62 7.95
N GLY A 332 30.73 21.57 9.20
CA GLY A 332 32.05 21.11 9.62
C GLY A 332 32.10 19.59 9.85
N PRO A 333 33.27 19.01 10.20
CA PRO A 333 33.44 17.58 10.44
C PRO A 333 32.57 17.10 11.62
N PRO A 334 32.33 15.78 11.78
CA PRO A 334 31.36 15.25 12.72
C PRO A 334 31.72 15.72 14.15
N ALA A 335 30.86 16.55 14.73
CA ALA A 335 31.03 16.98 16.10
C ALA A 335 30.89 15.78 17.03
N THR A 336 31.86 15.60 17.92
CA THR A 336 31.72 14.78 19.12
C THR A 336 30.56 15.35 19.93
N VAL A 337 29.43 14.64 19.96
CA VAL A 337 28.26 15.05 20.74
C VAL A 337 28.64 14.99 22.21
N ASP A 338 28.55 16.13 22.88
CA ASP A 338 28.70 16.25 24.33
C ASP A 338 27.40 15.77 24.99
N TRP A 339 27.45 14.61 25.63
CA TRP A 339 26.28 13.88 26.15
C TRP A 339 25.78 14.41 27.50
N ASP A 340 26.50 15.36 28.13
CA ASP A 340 26.21 15.83 29.48
C ASP A 340 25.22 17.01 29.55
N SER A 341 24.68 17.48 28.41
CA SER A 341 23.82 18.69 28.35
C SER A 341 22.38 18.47 27.88
N LEU A 342 21.84 17.25 27.92
CA LEU A 342 20.44 16.97 27.58
C LEU A 342 19.48 17.20 28.78
N GLU A 343 19.15 18.45 29.06
CA GLU A 343 17.95 18.76 29.85
C GLU A 343 16.71 18.85 28.93
N ALA A 344 15.80 17.88 29.13
CA ALA A 344 14.36 17.88 28.83
C ALA A 344 13.84 17.72 27.37
N GLY A 345 14.57 17.06 26.46
CA GLY A 345 14.10 16.74 25.10
C GLY A 345 14.28 15.27 24.68
N CYS A 346 13.47 14.79 23.74
CA CYS A 346 13.82 13.55 23.00
C CYS A 346 14.95 13.86 22.03
N ALA A 347 15.73 12.84 21.66
CA ALA A 347 16.74 13.00 20.62
C ALA A 347 16.09 13.38 19.28
N ALA A 348 16.81 14.17 18.47
CA ALA A 348 16.36 14.50 17.12
C ALA A 348 16.52 13.28 16.20
N VAL A 349 15.54 13.05 15.33
CA VAL A 349 15.63 12.01 14.29
C VAL A 349 16.71 12.42 13.29
N ILE A 350 17.76 11.60 13.14
CA ILE A 350 18.72 11.75 12.05
C ILE A 350 18.18 10.95 10.85
N PRO A 351 17.89 11.59 9.70
CA PRO A 351 17.38 10.85 8.55
C PRO A 351 18.45 9.90 8.00
N SER A 352 18.21 8.60 8.10
CA SER A 352 18.94 7.60 7.31
C SER A 352 18.59 7.81 5.83
N GLY A 353 19.59 8.10 5.00
CA GLY A 353 19.40 8.24 3.56
C GLY A 353 18.79 6.99 2.93
N THR A 354 18.05 7.14 1.84
CA THR A 354 17.56 6.03 1.01
C THR A 354 18.50 5.78 -0.16
N LEU A 355 18.58 4.53 -0.60
CA LEU A 355 19.38 4.11 -1.74
C LEU A 355 18.53 4.14 -3.01
N ILE A 356 18.84 5.08 -3.90
CA ILE A 356 18.20 5.22 -5.21
C ILE A 356 18.48 3.98 -6.07
N GLY A 357 17.48 3.46 -6.78
CA GLY A 357 17.59 2.27 -7.62
C GLY A 357 17.77 0.95 -6.84
N ALA A 358 17.54 0.98 -5.52
CA ALA A 358 17.54 -0.19 -4.65
C ALA A 358 16.14 -0.43 -4.08
N LYS A 359 15.73 -1.71 -4.08
CA LYS A 359 14.42 -2.14 -3.58
C LYS A 359 14.58 -3.12 -2.43
N HIS A 360 13.81 -2.91 -1.36
CA HIS A 360 13.75 -3.79 -0.20
C HIS A 360 12.57 -4.77 -0.35
N PHE A 361 12.85 -6.05 -0.23
CA PHE A 361 11.92 -7.17 -0.38
C PHE A 361 11.64 -7.84 0.97
N GLY A 362 10.65 -8.74 1.02
CA GLY A 362 10.28 -9.49 2.21
C GLY A 362 9.31 -8.80 3.18
N ARG A 363 8.60 -7.74 2.74
CA ARG A 363 7.44 -7.23 3.52
C ARG A 363 6.33 -8.28 3.60
N SER A 364 6.18 -9.12 2.58
CA SER A 364 5.36 -10.33 2.60
C SER A 364 6.11 -11.52 1.99
N LYS A 365 5.55 -12.73 2.14
CA LYS A 365 6.10 -13.93 1.49
C LYS A 365 6.04 -13.85 -0.05
N HIS A 366 5.29 -12.90 -0.59
CA HIS A 366 5.05 -12.68 -2.01
C HIS A 366 5.51 -11.29 -2.46
N SER A 367 6.50 -10.69 -1.80
CA SER A 367 7.11 -9.45 -2.31
C SER A 367 7.91 -9.74 -3.57
N TYR A 368 7.71 -8.97 -4.64
CA TYR A 368 8.45 -9.14 -5.90
C TYR A 368 8.43 -7.88 -6.78
N VAL A 369 9.38 -7.82 -7.72
CA VAL A 369 9.38 -6.96 -8.90
C VAL A 369 9.44 -7.86 -10.14
N ALA A 370 8.56 -7.64 -11.12
CA ALA A 370 8.57 -8.32 -12.42
C ALA A 370 9.01 -7.36 -13.52
N LEU A 371 9.90 -7.82 -14.39
CA LEU A 371 10.46 -7.03 -15.49
C LEU A 371 10.37 -7.81 -16.80
N THR A 372 10.03 -7.13 -17.89
CA THR A 372 10.02 -7.73 -19.22
C THR A 372 11.39 -7.69 -19.88
N PHE A 373 11.65 -8.68 -20.73
CA PHE A 373 12.83 -8.72 -21.58
C PHE A 373 12.53 -9.45 -22.89
N ASP A 374 13.40 -9.24 -23.88
CA ASP A 374 13.35 -9.95 -25.15
C ASP A 374 13.90 -11.38 -24.99
N ASP A 375 12.99 -12.36 -24.96
CA ASP A 375 13.27 -13.77 -24.74
C ASP A 375 14.18 -14.37 -25.83
N THR A 376 14.13 -13.83 -27.05
CA THR A 376 14.99 -14.29 -28.14
C THR A 376 16.47 -14.06 -27.86
N LYS A 377 16.79 -13.03 -27.07
CA LYS A 377 18.18 -12.67 -26.70
C LYS A 377 18.77 -13.53 -25.60
N VAL A 378 17.97 -14.32 -24.88
CA VAL A 378 18.47 -15.18 -23.77
C VAL A 378 18.65 -16.65 -24.15
N LYS A 379 18.20 -17.04 -25.36
CA LYS A 379 18.14 -18.44 -25.80
C LYS A 379 19.49 -19.13 -25.79
N LYS A 380 20.54 -18.48 -26.27
CA LYS A 380 21.89 -19.06 -26.37
C LYS A 380 22.90 -18.49 -25.39
N SER A 381 22.67 -17.30 -24.87
CA SER A 381 23.50 -16.70 -23.84
C SER A 381 22.66 -15.87 -22.89
N LEU A 382 22.99 -15.89 -21.61
CA LEU A 382 22.35 -15.08 -20.58
C LEU A 382 23.42 -14.59 -19.61
N LYS A 383 23.54 -13.28 -19.43
CA LYS A 383 24.39 -12.66 -18.42
C LYS A 383 23.52 -11.88 -17.45
N ILE A 384 23.66 -12.15 -16.17
CA ILE A 384 22.93 -11.49 -15.09
C ILE A 384 23.96 -11.03 -14.06
N SER A 385 23.75 -9.83 -13.53
CA SER A 385 24.43 -9.35 -12.33
C SER A 385 23.46 -8.56 -11.46
N LEU A 386 23.55 -8.69 -10.14
CA LEU A 386 22.81 -7.87 -9.17
C LEU A 386 23.60 -7.75 -7.88
N ASP A 387 23.33 -6.70 -7.12
CA ASP A 387 23.87 -6.55 -5.76
C ASP A 387 22.78 -6.91 -4.75
N LEU A 388 23.13 -7.72 -3.74
CA LEU A 388 22.26 -8.17 -2.66
C LEU A 388 22.86 -7.77 -1.32
N ARG A 389 22.01 -7.26 -0.42
CA ARG A 389 22.32 -7.09 1.01
C ARG A 389 21.19 -7.65 1.85
N THR A 390 21.47 -8.61 2.72
CA THR A 390 20.44 -9.32 3.49
C THR A 390 21.01 -9.94 4.77
N HIS A 391 20.11 -10.26 5.71
CA HIS A 391 20.35 -11.14 6.86
C HIS A 391 19.54 -12.43 6.82
N ALA A 392 18.65 -12.56 5.84
CA ALA A 392 17.79 -13.73 5.73
C ALA A 392 18.63 -14.98 5.52
N THR A 393 18.22 -16.10 6.11
CA THR A 393 18.86 -17.39 5.85
C THR A 393 18.36 -17.99 4.54
N ASP A 394 17.13 -17.71 4.16
CA ASP A 394 16.46 -18.29 3.01
C ASP A 394 15.64 -17.23 2.27
N GLY A 395 15.53 -17.39 0.95
CA GLY A 395 14.64 -16.56 0.14
C GLY A 395 14.95 -16.64 -1.35
N LEU A 396 13.96 -16.35 -2.18
CA LEU A 396 14.12 -16.31 -3.63
C LEU A 396 14.58 -14.91 -4.07
N ILE A 397 15.75 -14.85 -4.73
CA ILE A 397 16.36 -13.59 -5.17
C ILE A 397 15.95 -13.28 -6.62
N MET A 398 15.96 -14.28 -7.50
CA MET A 398 15.58 -14.11 -8.91
C MET A 398 14.99 -15.39 -9.48
N TYR A 399 13.98 -15.25 -10.33
CA TYR A 399 13.40 -16.35 -11.08
C TYR A 399 12.92 -15.94 -12.47
N MET A 400 13.27 -16.73 -13.49
CA MET A 400 12.66 -16.68 -14.83
C MET A 400 12.42 -18.11 -15.31
N ALA A 401 11.31 -18.33 -16.01
CA ALA A 401 10.94 -19.67 -16.44
C ALA A 401 10.03 -19.66 -17.67
N ARG A 402 9.87 -20.83 -18.29
CA ARG A 402 8.79 -21.11 -19.24
C ARG A 402 7.43 -21.18 -18.53
N ILE A 403 6.34 -21.11 -19.29
CA ILE A 403 4.96 -21.27 -18.77
C ILE A 403 4.80 -22.60 -18.01
N ASN A 404 5.42 -23.68 -18.49
CA ASN A 404 5.35 -25.00 -17.86
C ASN A 404 6.54 -25.28 -16.92
N HIS A 405 7.38 -24.28 -16.63
CA HIS A 405 8.59 -24.38 -15.79
C HIS A 405 9.60 -25.44 -16.23
N ALA A 406 9.53 -25.91 -17.49
CA ALA A 406 10.47 -26.90 -18.02
C ALA A 406 11.89 -26.33 -18.14
N ASP A 407 11.96 -25.07 -18.56
CA ASP A 407 13.19 -24.29 -18.68
C ASP A 407 13.12 -23.17 -17.64
N PHE A 408 14.19 -22.98 -16.87
CA PHE A 408 14.24 -21.92 -15.88
C PHE A 408 15.67 -21.54 -15.50
N VAL A 409 15.78 -20.37 -14.88
CA VAL A 409 16.96 -19.93 -14.12
C VAL A 409 16.48 -19.39 -12.78
N SER A 410 17.10 -19.82 -11.69
CA SER A 410 16.82 -19.36 -10.34
C SER A 410 18.09 -18.98 -9.58
N VAL A 411 17.96 -17.93 -8.78
CA VAL A 411 18.95 -17.54 -7.77
C VAL A 411 18.22 -17.50 -6.43
N GLN A 412 18.68 -18.29 -5.48
CA GLN A 412 18.09 -18.46 -4.16
C GLN A 412 19.16 -18.27 -3.10
N LEU A 413 18.72 -17.88 -1.91
CA LEU A 413 19.49 -17.99 -0.68
C LEU A 413 18.97 -19.21 0.08
N HIS A 414 19.89 -20.03 0.58
CA HIS A 414 19.54 -21.19 1.40
C HIS A 414 20.59 -21.37 2.50
N GLU A 415 20.15 -21.37 3.76
CA GLU A 415 21.05 -21.40 4.94
C GLU A 415 22.17 -20.34 4.87
N GLY A 416 21.84 -19.14 4.36
CA GLY A 416 22.76 -18.02 4.19
C GLY A 416 23.71 -18.14 3.00
N LYS A 417 23.65 -19.25 2.24
CA LYS A 417 24.51 -19.53 1.08
C LYS A 417 23.76 -19.33 -0.23
N LEU A 418 24.47 -18.81 -1.22
CA LEU A 418 23.90 -18.55 -2.54
C LEU A 418 23.75 -19.86 -3.32
N ARG A 419 22.53 -20.16 -3.78
CA ARG A 419 22.22 -21.29 -4.64
C ARG A 419 21.73 -20.82 -6.01
N ILE A 420 22.43 -21.21 -7.07
CA ILE A 420 22.03 -20.93 -8.45
C ILE A 420 21.66 -22.23 -9.14
N SER A 421 20.53 -22.22 -9.85
CA SER A 421 20.05 -23.38 -10.60
C SER A 421 19.54 -22.97 -11.98
N TYR A 422 19.72 -23.83 -12.97
CA TYR A 422 19.08 -23.67 -14.27
C TYR A 422 18.75 -25.01 -14.92
N ASP A 423 17.72 -25.02 -15.76
CA ASP A 423 17.26 -26.15 -16.57
C ASP A 423 16.98 -25.66 -17.99
N LEU A 424 17.40 -26.46 -18.98
CA LEU A 424 17.24 -26.20 -20.42
C LEU A 424 16.31 -27.25 -21.06
N GLY A 425 15.44 -27.87 -20.24
CA GLY A 425 14.46 -28.89 -20.64
C GLY A 425 14.94 -30.33 -20.48
N SER A 426 16.17 -30.56 -20.01
CA SER A 426 16.82 -31.87 -19.88
C SER A 426 17.16 -32.27 -18.44
N GLY A 427 16.74 -31.45 -17.47
CA GLY A 427 16.93 -31.65 -16.04
C GLY A 427 17.76 -30.52 -15.42
N PRO A 428 17.47 -30.14 -14.17
CA PRO A 428 18.11 -29.01 -13.54
C PRO A 428 19.56 -29.34 -13.13
N THR A 429 20.43 -28.34 -13.21
CA THR A 429 21.74 -28.34 -12.57
C THR A 429 21.80 -27.19 -11.57
N SER A 430 22.42 -27.43 -10.42
CA SER A 430 22.48 -26.44 -9.33
C SER A 430 23.84 -26.43 -8.64
N HIS A 431 24.24 -25.27 -8.15
CA HIS A 431 25.43 -25.09 -7.32
C HIS A 431 25.10 -24.19 -6.12
N THR A 432 25.70 -24.49 -4.97
CA THR A 432 25.60 -23.69 -3.74
C THR A 432 27.00 -23.21 -3.35
N SER A 433 27.16 -21.91 -3.09
CA SER A 433 28.41 -21.31 -2.61
C SER A 433 28.84 -21.89 -1.26
N GLN A 434 30.11 -21.72 -0.90
CA GLN A 434 30.59 -22.04 0.45
C GLN A 434 30.47 -20.85 1.39
N GLU A 435 30.62 -19.66 0.83
CA GLU A 435 30.54 -18.37 1.46
C GLU A 435 29.08 -18.06 1.86
N LEU A 436 28.95 -17.49 3.06
CA LEU A 436 27.72 -16.87 3.53
C LEU A 436 27.62 -15.47 2.92
N VAL A 437 26.41 -15.07 2.55
CA VAL A 437 26.11 -13.75 1.95
C VAL A 437 25.03 -12.99 2.72
N ASN A 438 24.70 -13.48 3.92
CA ASN A 438 23.68 -12.91 4.81
C ASN A 438 24.32 -12.20 6.02
N ASP A 439 25.36 -11.42 5.76
CA ASP A 439 26.18 -10.72 6.75
C ASP A 439 25.86 -9.21 6.85
N GLU A 440 24.78 -8.76 6.19
CA GLU A 440 24.40 -7.34 6.03
C GLU A 440 25.32 -6.48 5.17
N GLU A 441 26.32 -7.06 4.50
CA GLU A 441 27.14 -6.35 3.53
C GLU A 441 26.59 -6.52 2.10
N TRP A 442 27.04 -5.64 1.20
CA TRP A 442 26.68 -5.74 -0.21
C TRP A 442 27.51 -6.81 -0.91
N HIS A 443 26.84 -7.84 -1.44
CA HIS A 443 27.43 -8.86 -2.28
C HIS A 443 26.98 -8.73 -3.73
N THR A 444 27.92 -8.82 -4.67
CA THR A 444 27.62 -8.84 -6.11
C THR A 444 27.53 -10.26 -6.60
N VAL A 445 26.33 -10.65 -7.03
CA VAL A 445 26.04 -11.96 -7.61
C VAL A 445 26.01 -11.84 -9.13
N SER A 446 26.82 -12.63 -9.84
CA SER A 446 26.75 -12.70 -11.30
C SER A 446 26.67 -14.14 -11.84
N PHE A 447 25.84 -14.30 -12.86
CA PHE A 447 25.60 -15.56 -13.56
C PHE A 447 25.78 -15.32 -15.07
N ALA A 448 26.65 -16.07 -15.72
CA ALA A 448 26.89 -15.97 -17.15
C ALA A 448 26.82 -17.34 -17.82
N ARG A 449 25.82 -17.54 -18.67
CA ARG A 449 25.61 -18.74 -19.47
C ARG A 449 25.94 -18.50 -20.94
N HIS A 450 26.59 -19.49 -21.55
CA HIS A 450 26.77 -19.63 -22.99
C HIS A 450 26.51 -21.09 -23.37
N ASP A 451 25.50 -21.33 -24.21
CA ASP A 451 24.98 -22.67 -24.51
C ASP A 451 24.72 -23.47 -23.21
N ALA A 452 25.29 -24.67 -23.10
CA ALA A 452 25.14 -25.54 -21.95
C ALA A 452 26.00 -25.13 -20.73
N HIS A 453 26.93 -24.19 -20.88
CA HIS A 453 27.91 -23.86 -19.84
C HIS A 453 27.51 -22.58 -19.12
N ALA A 454 27.58 -22.60 -17.78
CA ALA A 454 27.38 -21.42 -16.95
C ALA A 454 28.56 -21.20 -16.00
N ASN A 455 28.94 -19.94 -15.81
CA ASN A 455 29.88 -19.51 -14.81
C ASN A 455 29.15 -18.65 -13.78
N VAL A 456 29.49 -18.86 -12.51
CA VAL A 456 28.96 -18.09 -11.38
C VAL A 456 30.11 -17.37 -10.70
N THR A 457 29.92 -16.09 -10.43
CA THR A 457 30.84 -15.28 -9.64
C THR A 457 30.11 -14.65 -8.47
N LEU A 458 30.77 -14.63 -7.32
CA LEU A 458 30.34 -13.91 -6.11
C LEU A 458 31.47 -12.93 -5.77
N ASP A 459 31.16 -11.65 -5.68
CA ASP A 459 32.10 -10.56 -5.39
C ASP A 459 33.33 -10.57 -6.32
N GLY A 460 33.06 -10.84 -7.61
CA GLY A 460 34.09 -10.95 -8.64
C GLY A 460 34.92 -12.24 -8.63
N LYS A 461 34.78 -13.09 -7.60
CA LYS A 461 35.45 -14.39 -7.52
C LYS A 461 34.61 -15.48 -8.15
N LYS A 462 35.21 -16.31 -9.00
CA LYS A 462 34.53 -17.44 -9.63
C LYS A 462 34.27 -18.54 -8.59
N VAL A 463 33.01 -18.79 -8.29
CA VAL A 463 32.58 -19.81 -7.32
C VAL A 463 32.14 -21.11 -7.99
N ALA A 464 31.70 -21.06 -9.26
CA ALA A 464 31.29 -22.27 -9.99
C ALA A 464 31.48 -22.20 -11.50
N THR A 465 31.69 -23.38 -12.09
CA THR A 465 31.36 -23.67 -13.50
C THR A 465 30.40 -24.85 -13.52
N MET A 466 29.25 -24.67 -14.18
CA MET A 466 28.17 -25.64 -14.25
C MET A 466 27.91 -26.01 -15.71
N LEU A 467 27.58 -27.27 -15.96
CA LEU A 467 27.23 -27.80 -17.27
C LEU A 467 25.82 -28.39 -17.23
N SER A 468 24.96 -28.02 -18.18
CA SER A 468 23.63 -28.61 -18.30
C SER A 468 23.71 -30.09 -18.70
N PRO A 469 22.82 -30.95 -18.17
CA PRO A 469 22.73 -32.34 -18.59
C PRO A 469 22.28 -32.47 -20.05
N ARG A 470 22.79 -33.49 -20.77
CA ARG A 470 22.27 -33.97 -22.07
C ARG A 470 22.09 -32.90 -23.17
N LYS A 471 23.18 -32.38 -23.75
CA LYS A 471 23.27 -31.59 -25.02
C LYS A 471 22.27 -30.43 -25.27
N ALA A 472 21.31 -30.15 -24.39
CA ALA A 472 20.38 -29.04 -24.53
C ALA A 472 21.12 -27.71 -24.29
N THR A 473 20.89 -26.74 -25.16
CA THR A 473 21.63 -25.46 -25.19
C THR A 473 20.73 -24.23 -25.24
N ILE A 474 19.43 -24.44 -25.41
CA ILE A 474 18.44 -23.37 -25.58
C ILE A 474 17.72 -23.18 -24.24
N LEU A 475 17.61 -21.93 -23.81
CA LEU A 475 16.78 -21.52 -22.68
C LEU A 475 15.50 -20.88 -23.24
N ASP A 476 14.37 -21.58 -23.15
CA ASP A 476 13.08 -21.12 -23.66
C ASP A 476 12.16 -20.67 -22.52
N VAL A 477 12.26 -19.40 -22.13
CA VAL A 477 11.51 -18.79 -21.03
C VAL A 477 10.48 -17.79 -21.54
N VAL A 478 9.47 -17.46 -20.73
CA VAL A 478 8.65 -16.27 -21.02
C VAL A 478 9.54 -15.03 -20.81
N GLY A 479 9.38 -14.00 -21.64
CA GLY A 479 10.16 -12.75 -21.60
C GLY A 479 9.89 -11.90 -20.35
N ARG A 480 9.93 -12.51 -19.16
CA ARG A 480 9.67 -11.92 -17.85
C ARG A 480 10.60 -12.54 -16.81
N VAL A 481 11.19 -11.68 -15.97
CA VAL A 481 12.02 -12.07 -14.82
C VAL A 481 11.42 -11.48 -13.54
N TYR A 482 11.38 -12.28 -12.49
CA TYR A 482 10.98 -11.88 -11.15
C TYR A 482 12.23 -11.66 -10.28
N ILE A 483 12.24 -10.57 -9.53
CA ILE A 483 13.27 -10.17 -8.57
C ILE A 483 12.65 -10.13 -7.17
N GLY A 484 13.36 -10.69 -6.21
CA GLY A 484 13.05 -10.64 -4.79
C GLY A 484 11.95 -11.59 -4.31
N GLY A 485 11.23 -12.26 -5.20
CA GLY A 485 10.20 -13.24 -4.85
C GLY A 485 9.25 -13.53 -6.01
N LEU A 486 8.07 -14.08 -5.71
CA LEU A 486 7.06 -14.46 -6.70
C LEU A 486 5.65 -13.99 -6.28
N PRO A 487 4.76 -13.72 -7.25
CA PRO A 487 3.34 -13.49 -6.96
C PRO A 487 2.71 -14.67 -6.23
N HIS A 488 1.67 -14.42 -5.42
CA HIS A 488 0.97 -15.49 -4.69
C HIS A 488 0.33 -16.53 -5.60
N THR A 489 -0.09 -16.13 -6.81
CA THR A 489 -0.67 -17.01 -7.83
C THR A 489 0.37 -17.87 -8.55
N PHE A 490 1.65 -17.61 -8.33
CA PHE A 490 2.74 -18.26 -9.04
C PHE A 490 3.29 -19.44 -8.22
N SER A 491 3.05 -20.66 -8.70
CA SER A 491 3.56 -21.88 -8.06
C SER A 491 4.69 -22.50 -8.87
N THR A 492 5.77 -22.90 -8.20
CA THR A 492 6.87 -23.64 -8.83
C THR A 492 7.40 -24.71 -7.87
N SER A 493 7.41 -25.96 -8.33
CA SER A 493 7.95 -27.10 -7.57
C SER A 493 9.37 -27.48 -8.00
N ARG A 494 9.88 -26.85 -9.07
CA ARG A 494 11.14 -27.21 -9.75
C ARG A 494 12.40 -26.68 -9.04
N ILE A 495 12.24 -25.66 -8.21
CA ILE A 495 13.35 -24.96 -7.53
C ILE A 495 13.46 -25.27 -6.03
N GLY A 496 12.81 -26.35 -5.57
CA GLY A 496 12.80 -26.74 -4.16
C GLY A 496 11.81 -25.93 -3.30
N LYS A 497 12.03 -25.94 -1.97
CA LYS A 497 11.08 -25.38 -0.98
C LYS A 497 11.18 -23.85 -0.79
N VAL A 498 12.28 -23.22 -1.23
CA VAL A 498 12.51 -21.79 -1.04
C VAL A 498 11.89 -21.01 -2.19
N THR A 499 10.57 -20.81 -2.12
CA THR A 499 9.80 -20.05 -3.13
C THR A 499 9.28 -18.72 -2.61
N HIS A 500 9.49 -18.42 -1.32
CA HIS A 500 9.07 -17.17 -0.70
C HIS A 500 10.07 -16.05 -0.98
N SER A 501 9.59 -14.82 -0.88
CA SER A 501 10.40 -13.61 -1.05
C SER A 501 11.60 -13.55 -0.12
N ILE A 502 12.73 -13.04 -0.62
CA ILE A 502 13.90 -12.72 0.20
C ILE A 502 13.66 -11.45 1.01
N ALA A 503 13.96 -11.48 2.31
CA ALA A 503 14.00 -10.28 3.13
C ALA A 503 15.35 -9.59 2.98
N GLY A 504 15.43 -8.56 2.13
CA GLY A 504 16.69 -7.89 1.86
C GLY A 504 16.61 -6.86 0.75
N CYS A 505 17.73 -6.20 0.51
CA CYS A 505 17.90 -5.14 -0.46
C CYS A 505 18.55 -5.65 -1.73
N ILE A 506 17.96 -5.33 -2.89
CA ILE A 506 18.53 -5.64 -4.19
C ILE A 506 18.65 -4.35 -5.01
N LYS A 507 19.80 -4.15 -5.66
CA LYS A 507 20.06 -3.04 -6.58
C LYS A 507 20.92 -3.48 -7.76
N ASN A 508 21.14 -2.56 -8.70
CA ASN A 508 22.06 -2.75 -9.84
C ASN A 508 21.80 -4.03 -10.64
N PHE A 509 20.53 -4.39 -10.86
CA PHE A 509 20.18 -5.53 -11.70
C PHE A 509 20.53 -5.23 -13.16
N ILE A 510 21.43 -6.03 -13.73
CA ILE A 510 21.92 -5.94 -15.10
C ILE A 510 21.65 -7.26 -15.78
N MET A 511 21.02 -7.22 -16.96
CA MET A 511 20.72 -8.39 -17.77
C MET A 511 21.19 -8.19 -19.21
N ASN A 512 22.05 -9.08 -19.69
CA ASN A 512 22.71 -9.02 -21.01
C ASN A 512 23.38 -7.66 -21.28
N GLY A 513 23.97 -7.04 -20.25
CA GLY A 513 24.62 -5.73 -20.34
C GLY A 513 23.66 -4.53 -20.26
N LYS A 514 22.35 -4.74 -20.27
CA LYS A 514 21.36 -3.69 -20.05
C LYS A 514 21.08 -3.56 -18.56
N LYS A 515 21.25 -2.36 -18.01
CA LYS A 515 20.76 -2.03 -16.66
C LYS A 515 19.23 -2.06 -16.67
N MET A 516 18.66 -2.86 -15.81
CA MET A 516 17.22 -3.02 -15.67
C MET A 516 16.75 -2.11 -14.53
N ASP A 517 15.67 -1.37 -14.76
CA ASP A 517 15.17 -0.42 -13.79
C ASP A 517 14.17 -1.09 -12.83
N LEU A 518 14.55 -1.23 -11.56
CA LEU A 518 13.68 -1.79 -10.52
C LEU A 518 12.58 -0.80 -10.10
N ASP A 519 12.69 0.48 -10.45
CA ASP A 519 11.71 1.52 -10.18
C ASP A 519 10.65 1.63 -11.30
N GLN A 520 10.89 1.00 -12.47
CA GLN A 520 9.94 0.90 -13.59
C GLN A 520 9.58 -0.56 -13.91
N PRO A 521 8.95 -1.29 -12.97
CA PRO A 521 8.58 -2.68 -13.19
C PRO A 521 7.40 -2.85 -14.14
N GLU A 522 7.25 -4.04 -14.74
CA GLU A 522 5.99 -4.46 -15.37
C GLU A 522 4.90 -4.63 -14.29
N SER A 523 5.27 -5.20 -13.14
CA SER A 523 4.43 -5.30 -11.96
C SER A 523 5.28 -5.47 -10.71
N SER A 524 4.75 -5.11 -9.55
CA SER A 524 5.42 -5.28 -8.26
C SER A 524 4.42 -5.51 -7.14
N ASN A 525 4.84 -6.17 -6.06
CA ASN A 525 4.01 -6.37 -4.88
C ASN A 525 4.86 -6.23 -3.61
N ASP A 526 4.35 -5.53 -2.59
CA ASP A 526 4.94 -5.43 -1.24
C ASP A 526 6.46 -5.14 -1.22
N VAL A 527 6.92 -4.18 -2.04
CA VAL A 527 8.33 -3.77 -2.12
C VAL A 527 8.50 -2.38 -1.50
N ASP A 528 9.66 -2.11 -0.92
CA ASP A 528 9.97 -0.86 -0.22
C ASP A 528 11.31 -0.26 -0.67
N VAL A 529 11.69 0.87 -0.06
CA VAL A 529 13.01 1.49 -0.23
C VAL A 529 14.06 0.83 0.65
N CYS A 530 15.30 0.83 0.17
CA CYS A 530 16.45 0.43 0.96
C CYS A 530 17.06 1.64 1.66
N TYR A 531 17.34 1.54 2.95
CA TYR A 531 18.06 2.57 3.69
C TYR A 531 19.56 2.35 3.64
N VAL A 532 20.36 3.42 3.70
CA VAL A 532 21.82 3.34 3.67
C VAL A 532 22.31 2.50 4.85
N ASN A 533 21.87 2.84 6.06
CA ASN A 533 22.21 2.15 7.29
C ASN A 533 20.99 1.44 7.85
N THR A 534 21.11 0.14 8.10
CA THR A 534 20.06 -0.68 8.70
C THR A 534 20.61 -1.44 9.89
N GLU A 535 19.77 -1.63 10.91
CA GLU A 535 20.07 -2.47 12.07
C GLU A 535 19.01 -3.57 12.19
N ARG A 536 19.35 -4.61 12.96
CA ARG A 536 18.42 -5.68 13.32
C ARG A 536 17.24 -5.16 14.15
N GLY A 537 16.06 -5.54 13.70
CA GLY A 537 14.79 -5.26 14.38
C GLY A 537 13.71 -4.97 13.36
N ALA A 538 12.49 -4.82 13.86
CA ALA A 538 11.38 -4.40 13.03
C ALA A 538 11.10 -2.91 13.23
N TYR A 539 10.94 -2.19 12.12
CA TYR A 539 10.55 -0.79 12.14
C TYR A 539 9.04 -0.63 12.10
N PHE A 540 8.52 0.22 12.96
CA PHE A 540 7.13 0.65 12.98
C PHE A 540 7.05 2.09 12.49
N GLU A 541 6.22 2.32 11.49
CA GLU A 541 6.10 3.62 10.82
C GLU A 541 5.29 4.65 11.64
N GLY A 542 4.69 4.25 12.77
CA GLY A 542 3.81 5.11 13.59
C GLY A 542 2.33 5.08 13.19
N THR A 543 1.95 4.21 12.25
CA THR A 543 0.57 4.01 11.80
C THR A 543 0.14 2.54 11.87
N GLY A 544 1.01 1.70 12.45
CA GLY A 544 1.02 0.27 12.26
C GLY A 544 0.82 -0.56 13.52
N PHE A 545 0.65 -1.86 13.31
CA PHE A 545 0.65 -2.88 14.36
C PHE A 545 0.96 -4.26 13.79
N ALA A 546 1.36 -5.18 14.67
CA ALA A 546 1.47 -6.60 14.37
C ALA A 546 0.56 -7.41 15.32
N LYS A 547 -0.23 -8.34 14.76
CA LYS A 547 -1.14 -9.23 15.49
C LYS A 547 -0.54 -10.64 15.57
N PHE A 548 -0.54 -11.21 16.77
CA PHE A 548 -0.06 -12.55 17.06
C PHE A 548 -1.10 -13.38 17.81
N VAL A 549 -0.87 -14.71 17.83
CA VAL A 549 -1.65 -15.69 18.61
C VAL A 549 -3.16 -15.54 18.35
N GLU A 550 -3.56 -15.66 17.08
CA GLU A 550 -4.96 -15.45 16.67
C GLU A 550 -5.96 -16.36 17.39
N LYS A 551 -5.53 -17.56 17.81
CA LYS A 551 -6.34 -18.49 18.61
C LYS A 551 -6.50 -18.08 20.08
N GLY A 552 -5.97 -16.92 20.46
CA GLY A 552 -6.02 -16.37 21.80
C GLY A 552 -4.79 -16.71 22.64
N TYR A 553 -4.27 -15.70 23.35
CA TYR A 553 -3.26 -15.88 24.37
C TYR A 553 -3.89 -15.65 25.74
N HIS A 554 -3.81 -16.65 26.61
CA HIS A 554 -4.31 -16.54 27.98
C HIS A 554 -3.21 -16.01 28.90
N VAL A 555 -3.32 -14.83 29.50
CA VAL A 555 -2.26 -14.29 30.38
C VAL A 555 -2.15 -15.11 31.67
N GLY A 556 -3.25 -15.31 32.38
CA GLY A 556 -3.29 -16.04 33.65
C GLY A 556 -2.69 -15.25 34.82
N THR A 557 -2.07 -15.96 35.78
CA THR A 557 -1.50 -15.34 36.98
C THR A 557 -0.22 -14.56 36.70
N ASP A 558 0.67 -15.12 35.90
CA ASP A 558 2.04 -14.63 35.74
C ASP A 558 2.45 -14.58 34.27
N LEU A 559 3.02 -13.45 33.85
CA LEU A 559 3.51 -13.20 32.51
C LEU A 559 4.76 -12.34 32.57
N ASN A 560 5.82 -12.75 31.87
CA ASN A 560 7.03 -11.97 31.67
C ASN A 560 7.16 -11.61 30.18
N ILE A 561 7.26 -10.31 29.90
CA ILE A 561 7.43 -9.74 28.57
C ILE A 561 8.85 -9.19 28.49
N LYS A 562 9.65 -9.70 27.55
CA LYS A 562 10.98 -9.17 27.25
C LYS A 562 11.01 -8.63 25.84
N LEU A 563 11.61 -7.47 25.66
CA LEU A 563 11.87 -6.87 24.35
C LEU A 563 12.95 -5.79 24.46
N GLU A 564 13.51 -5.41 23.33
CA GLU A 564 14.26 -4.18 23.18
C GLU A 564 13.53 -3.24 22.25
N PHE A 565 13.56 -1.94 22.56
CA PHE A 565 13.02 -0.92 21.66
C PHE A 565 13.92 0.30 21.59
N ARG A 566 13.76 1.08 20.52
CA ARG A 566 14.28 2.44 20.44
C ARG A 566 13.33 3.36 19.70
N THR A 567 13.29 4.62 20.09
CA THR A 567 12.44 5.62 19.46
C THR A 567 12.96 7.03 19.72
N PHE A 568 12.46 7.97 18.92
CA PHE A 568 12.62 9.42 19.09
C PHE A 568 11.30 10.09 19.50
N HIS A 569 10.23 9.30 19.67
CA HIS A 569 8.88 9.78 19.97
C HIS A 569 8.56 9.54 21.44
N LYS A 570 7.83 10.48 22.07
CA LYS A 570 7.45 10.40 23.48
C LYS A 570 6.33 9.41 23.76
N ASP A 571 5.56 9.07 22.73
CA ASP A 571 4.30 8.35 22.87
C ASP A 571 4.23 7.21 21.86
N GLY A 572 3.72 6.06 22.29
CA GLY A 572 3.51 4.91 21.41
C GLY A 572 3.18 3.62 22.15
N VAL A 573 2.19 2.89 21.65
CA VAL A 573 1.82 1.57 22.17
C VAL A 573 2.84 0.51 21.78
N ILE A 574 3.45 -0.18 22.75
CA ILE A 574 4.47 -1.21 22.48
C ILE A 574 3.84 -2.61 22.48
N PHE A 575 3.02 -2.94 23.49
CA PHE A 575 2.38 -4.24 23.64
C PHE A 575 0.97 -4.08 24.22
N GLY A 576 0.01 -4.86 23.73
CA GLY A 576 -1.34 -4.90 24.28
C GLY A 576 -2.02 -6.25 24.13
N ILE A 577 -2.68 -6.69 25.19
CA ILE A 577 -3.64 -7.78 25.19
C ILE A 577 -4.79 -7.45 26.15
N SER A 578 -6.03 -7.56 25.67
CA SER A 578 -7.22 -7.26 26.45
C SER A 578 -8.34 -8.23 26.09
N HIS A 579 -9.18 -8.56 27.08
CA HIS A 579 -10.43 -9.27 26.85
C HIS A 579 -11.43 -8.34 26.16
N ASP A 580 -12.25 -8.86 25.24
CA ASP A 580 -13.12 -8.02 24.40
C ASP A 580 -14.28 -7.36 25.18
N LYS A 581 -14.69 -7.96 26.29
CA LYS A 581 -15.87 -7.56 27.08
C LYS A 581 -15.58 -7.27 28.54
N MET A 582 -14.50 -7.84 29.06
CA MET A 582 -14.13 -7.79 30.47
C MET A 582 -12.94 -6.86 30.60
N LYS A 583 -12.67 -6.36 31.80
CA LYS A 583 -11.55 -5.43 32.01
C LYS A 583 -10.18 -6.11 32.02
N ASP A 584 -10.14 -7.44 32.07
CA ASP A 584 -8.92 -8.25 32.07
C ASP A 584 -7.98 -7.86 30.91
N SER A 585 -6.84 -7.26 31.26
CA SER A 585 -5.92 -6.71 30.27
C SER A 585 -4.51 -6.51 30.81
N VAL A 586 -3.54 -6.50 29.89
CA VAL A 586 -2.15 -6.13 30.13
C VAL A 586 -1.66 -5.26 28.96
N GLY A 587 -1.02 -4.14 29.27
CA GLY A 587 -0.53 -3.17 28.30
C GLY A 587 0.83 -2.60 28.69
N LEU A 588 1.65 -2.32 27.67
CA LEU A 588 2.94 -1.64 27.78
C LEU A 588 3.02 -0.55 26.71
N GLU A 589 3.27 0.68 27.13
CA GLU A 589 3.30 1.84 26.23
C GLU A 589 4.26 2.91 26.72
N LEU A 590 4.72 3.73 25.80
CA LEU A 590 5.47 4.94 26.11
C LEU A 590 4.49 6.10 26.26
N VAL A 591 4.56 6.84 27.36
CA VAL A 591 3.75 8.03 27.64
C VAL A 591 4.67 9.14 28.13
N ASN A 592 4.72 10.26 27.41
CA ASN A 592 5.61 11.38 27.72
C ASN A 592 7.09 10.97 27.90
N GLY A 593 7.56 9.99 27.14
CA GLY A 593 8.94 9.49 27.15
C GLY A 593 9.27 8.54 28.32
N LYS A 594 8.28 8.14 29.11
CA LYS A 594 8.42 7.12 30.16
C LYS A 594 7.63 5.87 29.79
N LEU A 595 8.14 4.70 30.19
CA LEU A 595 7.48 3.44 29.94
C LEU A 595 6.45 3.16 31.04
N VAL A 596 5.21 2.89 30.62
CA VAL A 596 4.06 2.62 31.47
C VAL A 596 3.64 1.18 31.25
N PHE A 597 3.67 0.38 32.31
CA PHE A 597 3.22 -1.01 32.33
C PHE A 597 1.98 -1.13 33.21
N GLN A 598 0.85 -1.47 32.61
CA GLN A 598 -0.45 -1.50 33.29
C GLN A 598 -1.09 -2.87 33.12
N ALA A 599 -1.79 -3.31 34.17
CA ALA A 599 -2.64 -4.49 34.13
C ALA A 599 -3.94 -4.23 34.86
N ASP A 600 -4.99 -4.94 34.47
CA ASP A 600 -6.27 -4.99 35.18
C ASP A 600 -6.69 -6.46 35.26
N ASN A 601 -6.90 -6.94 36.49
CA ASN A 601 -7.33 -8.31 36.79
C ASN A 601 -8.86 -8.40 36.96
N GLY A 602 -9.61 -7.39 36.46
CA GLY A 602 -11.07 -7.29 36.53
C GLY A 602 -11.57 -6.15 37.43
N PRO A 603 -11.18 -6.10 38.73
CA PRO A 603 -11.65 -5.08 39.68
C PRO A 603 -11.11 -3.67 39.49
N GLY A 604 -10.05 -3.49 38.69
CA GLY A 604 -9.41 -2.18 38.51
C GLY A 604 -7.93 -2.28 38.15
N ALA A 605 -7.49 -1.30 37.37
CA ALA A 605 -6.14 -1.24 36.85
C ALA A 605 -5.10 -0.80 37.90
N PHE A 606 -3.89 -1.33 37.76
CA PHE A 606 -2.71 -0.97 38.55
C PHE A 606 -1.50 -0.87 37.62
N THR A 607 -0.60 0.08 37.91
CA THR A 607 0.35 0.59 36.91
C THR A 607 1.72 0.82 37.53
N ALA A 608 2.76 0.27 36.90
CA ALA A 608 4.16 0.59 37.17
C ALA A 608 4.70 1.54 36.08
N ILE A 609 5.44 2.57 36.46
CA ILE A 609 5.97 3.59 35.55
C ILE A 609 7.48 3.65 35.74
N SER A 610 8.24 3.61 34.64
CA SER A 610 9.70 3.72 34.70
C SER A 610 10.16 5.06 35.26
N GLU A 611 11.24 5.05 36.04
CA GLU A 611 11.89 6.26 36.57
C GLU A 611 12.68 7.06 35.51
N ALA A 612 12.68 6.61 34.25
CA ALA A 612 13.58 7.02 33.17
C ALA A 612 13.91 8.54 33.13
N LEU A 613 15.09 8.85 33.67
CA LEU A 613 15.89 10.03 33.40
C LEU A 613 17.27 9.52 32.94
N PRO A 614 17.69 9.79 31.69
CA PRO A 614 16.99 10.54 30.65
C PRO A 614 15.74 9.82 30.09
N LEU A 615 14.93 10.53 29.31
CA LEU A 615 13.73 9.97 28.66
C LEU A 615 14.11 8.83 27.70
N LEU A 616 13.24 7.82 27.56
CA LEU A 616 13.48 6.63 26.72
C LEU A 616 13.28 6.87 25.20
N CYS A 617 13.19 8.14 24.80
CA CYS A 617 13.05 8.59 23.42
C CYS A 617 14.37 9.22 22.92
N ASP A 618 15.49 8.67 23.37
CA ASP A 618 16.83 9.17 23.11
C ASP A 618 17.46 8.55 21.85
N GLY A 619 16.70 7.75 21.10
CA GLY A 619 17.17 7.06 19.90
C GLY A 619 18.04 5.82 20.16
N ARG A 620 18.34 5.48 21.43
CA ARG A 620 19.15 4.31 21.81
C ARG A 620 18.29 3.09 22.11
N TRP A 621 18.90 1.92 22.01
CA TRP A 621 18.25 0.66 22.37
C TRP A 621 18.09 0.55 23.89
N HIS A 622 16.85 0.39 24.34
CA HIS A 622 16.49 0.13 25.73
C HIS A 622 16.03 -1.31 25.89
N THR A 623 16.51 -2.00 26.93
CA THR A 623 16.11 -3.35 27.28
C THR A 623 14.99 -3.31 28.32
N VAL A 624 13.88 -3.97 28.01
CA VAL A 624 12.68 -3.98 28.86
C VAL A 624 12.37 -5.40 29.32
N VAL A 625 12.12 -5.55 30.62
CA VAL A 625 11.50 -6.73 31.21
C VAL A 625 10.30 -6.30 32.05
N ALA A 626 9.09 -6.53 31.54
CA ALA A 626 7.84 -6.25 32.23
C ALA A 626 7.22 -7.56 32.73
N SER A 627 7.09 -7.71 34.05
CA SER A 627 6.61 -8.94 34.70
C SER A 627 5.35 -8.67 35.51
N LYS A 628 4.25 -9.32 35.13
CA LYS A 628 3.10 -9.49 36.00
C LYS A 628 3.30 -10.74 36.84
N GLN A 629 3.16 -10.62 38.16
CA GLN A 629 3.15 -11.72 39.10
C GLN A 629 1.92 -11.60 40.00
N LYS A 630 0.90 -12.42 39.77
CA LYS A 630 -0.40 -12.34 40.44
C LYS A 630 -0.99 -10.91 40.40
N HIS A 631 -0.96 -10.22 41.53
CA HIS A 631 -1.50 -8.87 41.74
C HIS A 631 -0.39 -7.79 41.82
N GLN A 632 0.83 -8.13 41.39
CA GLN A 632 1.99 -7.22 41.37
C GLN A 632 2.55 -7.08 39.94
N LEU A 633 3.04 -5.89 39.61
CA LEU A 633 3.79 -5.60 38.40
C LEU A 633 5.22 -5.22 38.76
N PHE A 634 6.16 -5.71 37.98
CA PHE A 634 7.56 -5.31 38.03
C PHE A 634 7.99 -4.86 36.64
N LEU A 635 8.47 -3.63 36.52
CA LEU A 635 8.97 -3.07 35.29
C LEU A 635 10.45 -2.76 35.44
N ASN A 636 11.29 -3.51 34.72
CA ASN A 636 12.73 -3.28 34.66
C ASN A 636 13.09 -2.69 33.30
N VAL A 637 13.71 -1.50 33.29
CA VAL A 637 14.20 -0.81 32.10
C VAL A 637 15.67 -0.49 32.31
N ASP A 638 16.54 -1.04 31.47
CA ASP A 638 18.00 -0.86 31.53
C ASP A 638 18.62 -1.12 32.92
N GLY A 639 18.02 -2.03 33.69
CA GLY A 639 18.47 -2.38 35.05
C GLY A 639 17.77 -1.62 36.17
N SER A 640 17.04 -0.53 35.88
CA SER A 640 16.23 0.18 36.87
C SER A 640 14.85 -0.47 37.02
N ARG A 641 14.50 -0.85 38.25
CA ARG A 641 13.26 -1.59 38.55
C ARG A 641 12.26 -0.72 39.31
N THR A 642 11.03 -0.72 38.82
CA THR A 642 9.86 -0.14 39.48
C THR A 642 8.80 -1.20 39.70
N GLU A 643 7.93 -0.99 40.69
CA GLU A 643 6.89 -1.95 41.05
C GLU A 643 5.56 -1.28 41.36
N ALA A 644 4.49 -2.03 41.17
CA ALA A 644 3.14 -1.63 41.53
C ALA A 644 2.35 -2.84 42.04
N THR A 645 1.46 -2.61 43.00
CA THR A 645 0.63 -3.66 43.59
C THR A 645 -0.84 -3.25 43.48
N SER A 646 -1.70 -4.19 43.07
CA SER A 646 -3.14 -3.97 43.01
C SER A 646 -3.72 -3.76 44.41
N SER A 647 -4.73 -2.89 44.52
CA SER A 647 -5.50 -2.69 45.74
C SER A 647 -6.39 -3.89 46.10
N VAL A 648 -6.52 -4.88 45.21
CA VAL A 648 -7.35 -6.09 45.41
C VAL A 648 -6.49 -7.36 45.28
N PRO A 649 -5.78 -7.80 46.34
CA PRO A 649 -4.83 -8.91 46.28
C PRO A 649 -5.41 -10.28 45.91
N GLN A 650 -6.72 -10.45 46.11
CA GLN A 650 -7.46 -11.68 45.80
C GLN A 650 -7.66 -11.88 44.29
N SER A 651 -7.66 -10.79 43.50
CA SER A 651 -7.74 -10.91 42.05
C SER A 651 -6.33 -11.01 41.46
N THR A 652 -5.94 -12.21 41.06
CA THR A 652 -4.55 -12.49 40.65
C THR A 652 -4.39 -12.83 39.16
N ALA A 653 -5.46 -13.23 38.48
CA ALA A 653 -5.40 -13.69 37.11
C ALA A 653 -5.92 -12.63 36.13
N VAL A 654 -5.38 -12.65 34.90
CA VAL A 654 -5.91 -11.90 33.76
C VAL A 654 -6.44 -12.94 32.78
N ASP A 655 -7.76 -13.05 32.74
CA ASP A 655 -8.45 -14.09 31.99
C ASP A 655 -8.71 -13.64 30.54
N THR A 656 -7.63 -13.45 29.80
CA THR A 656 -7.69 -13.22 28.35
C THR A 656 -7.80 -14.54 27.60
N ASN A 657 -8.30 -14.48 26.37
CA ASN A 657 -8.05 -15.48 25.34
C ASN A 657 -8.04 -14.78 23.97
N ASN A 658 -7.26 -13.71 23.90
CA ASN A 658 -7.35 -12.71 22.83
C ASN A 658 -6.00 -12.57 22.12
N PRO A 659 -5.98 -12.02 20.90
CA PRO A 659 -4.74 -11.80 20.17
C PRO A 659 -3.79 -10.85 20.91
N VAL A 660 -2.49 -11.08 20.73
CA VAL A 660 -1.44 -10.17 21.20
C VAL A 660 -1.16 -9.13 20.11
N PHE A 661 -1.09 -7.86 20.49
CA PHE A 661 -0.77 -6.76 19.60
C PHE A 661 0.58 -6.13 19.97
N ILE A 662 1.40 -5.84 18.96
CA ILE A 662 2.70 -5.15 19.10
C ILE A 662 2.69 -3.88 18.27
N GLY A 663 3.18 -2.78 18.85
CA GLY A 663 3.40 -1.49 18.17
C GLY A 663 2.14 -0.66 17.91
N GLY A 664 0.96 -1.14 18.27
CA GLY A 664 -0.34 -0.51 18.04
C GLY A 664 -1.44 -1.56 18.01
N PHE A 665 -2.68 -1.18 17.70
CA PHE A 665 -3.81 -2.09 17.53
C PHE A 665 -4.88 -1.47 16.61
N PRO A 666 -5.78 -2.27 16.00
CA PRO A 666 -6.87 -1.73 15.19
C PRO A 666 -7.87 -0.91 16.02
N ASP A 667 -8.42 0.18 15.46
CA ASP A 667 -9.39 1.05 16.14
C ASP A 667 -10.63 0.33 16.68
N ALA A 668 -11.04 -0.76 16.03
CA ALA A 668 -12.18 -1.59 16.45
C ALA A 668 -11.90 -2.41 17.73
N VAL A 669 -10.63 -2.59 18.09
CA VAL A 669 -10.20 -3.36 19.26
C VAL A 669 -10.04 -2.42 20.44
N LYS A 670 -10.73 -2.72 21.54
CA LYS A 670 -10.51 -2.00 22.80
C LYS A 670 -9.35 -2.62 23.55
N GLN A 671 -8.43 -1.79 24.00
CA GLN A 671 -7.37 -2.17 24.92
C GLN A 671 -7.59 -1.45 26.25
N HIS A 672 -7.81 -2.19 27.33
CA HIS A 672 -8.23 -1.64 28.62
C HIS A 672 -7.06 -1.20 29.52
N ALA A 673 -5.89 -1.79 29.31
CA ALA A 673 -4.65 -1.46 30.03
C ALA A 673 -3.73 -0.51 29.24
N LEU A 674 -4.28 0.25 28.28
CA LEU A 674 -3.55 1.27 27.51
C LEU A 674 -4.31 2.61 27.62
N GLN A 675 -3.58 3.70 27.79
CA GLN A 675 -4.09 5.05 27.98
C GLN A 675 -4.29 5.79 26.66
N GLN A 676 -3.66 5.31 25.59
CA GLN A 676 -3.70 5.89 24.24
C GLN A 676 -3.80 4.82 23.16
N ASN A 677 -4.09 5.26 21.94
CA ASN A 677 -4.12 4.44 20.73
C ASN A 677 -3.05 4.85 19.70
N THR A 678 -2.11 5.72 20.08
CA THR A 678 -1.01 6.15 19.22
C THR A 678 -0.11 4.94 18.92
N SER A 679 -0.03 4.54 17.66
CA SER A 679 0.90 3.49 17.22
C SER A 679 2.34 3.91 17.49
N PHE A 680 3.14 2.96 17.97
CA PHE A 680 4.56 3.14 18.16
C PHE A 680 5.26 3.46 16.84
N ARG A 681 6.19 4.40 16.90
CA ARG A 681 7.10 4.74 15.82
C ARG A 681 8.52 4.57 16.30
N GLY A 682 9.29 3.72 15.63
CA GLY A 682 10.62 3.34 16.08
C GLY A 682 10.90 1.88 15.77
N CYS A 683 11.82 1.27 16.51
CA CYS A 683 12.20 -0.11 16.27
C CYS A 683 11.98 -0.98 17.50
N ILE A 684 11.56 -2.22 17.27
CA ILE A 684 11.38 -3.24 18.32
C ILE A 684 12.07 -4.53 17.86
N ARG A 685 12.77 -5.21 18.77
CA ARG A 685 13.37 -6.53 18.52
C ARG A 685 13.32 -7.42 19.76
N ASN A 686 13.67 -8.69 19.56
CA ASN A 686 13.85 -9.68 20.62
C ASN A 686 12.62 -9.83 21.55
N ILE A 687 11.42 -9.86 20.95
CA ILE A 687 10.15 -9.96 21.67
C ILE A 687 9.93 -11.41 22.14
N GLU A 688 9.82 -11.61 23.45
CA GLU A 688 9.61 -12.90 24.09
C GLU A 688 8.52 -12.81 25.17
N LEU A 689 7.57 -13.74 25.16
CA LEU A 689 6.55 -13.91 26.19
C LEU A 689 6.81 -15.21 26.97
N GLN A 690 7.05 -15.11 28.27
CA GLN A 690 7.40 -16.23 29.12
C GLN A 690 6.38 -16.39 30.26
N LYS A 691 5.99 -17.64 30.54
CA LYS A 691 5.18 -18.03 31.71
C LYS A 691 5.93 -19.02 32.59
N PRO A 692 5.62 -19.12 33.89
CA PRO A 692 6.32 -20.04 34.81
C PRO A 692 6.32 -21.52 34.37
N HIS A 693 5.25 -21.98 33.73
CA HIS A 693 5.09 -23.39 33.34
C HIS A 693 5.66 -23.72 31.94
N MET A 694 6.11 -22.73 31.17
CA MET A 694 6.66 -22.95 29.84
C MET A 694 8.18 -23.15 29.93
N LYS A 695 8.69 -24.30 29.46
CA LYS A 695 10.14 -24.57 29.43
C LYS A 695 10.91 -23.60 28.53
N ASN A 696 10.31 -23.22 27.40
CA ASN A 696 10.84 -22.24 26.45
C ASN A 696 9.79 -21.13 26.26
N GLY A 697 10.24 -19.88 26.22
CA GLY A 697 9.36 -18.73 25.97
C GLY A 697 8.79 -18.73 24.55
N LEU A 698 7.67 -18.03 24.37
CA LEU A 698 7.09 -17.77 23.07
C LEU A 698 7.80 -16.55 22.45
N VAL A 699 8.72 -16.81 21.51
CA VAL A 699 9.38 -15.76 20.72
C VAL A 699 8.43 -15.28 19.62
N LEU A 700 8.22 -13.97 19.52
CA LEU A 700 7.36 -13.37 18.51
C LEU A 700 8.22 -12.74 17.40
N ASN A 701 8.30 -13.42 16.26
CA ASN A 701 8.95 -12.89 15.07
C ASN A 701 7.95 -12.07 14.23
N LEU A 702 8.26 -10.79 13.97
CA LEU A 702 7.37 -9.93 13.18
C LEU A 702 7.20 -10.39 11.73
N SER A 703 8.02 -11.30 11.20
CA SER A 703 7.75 -11.92 9.91
C SER A 703 6.57 -12.90 9.93
N ASP A 704 6.25 -13.46 11.11
CA ASP A 704 5.26 -14.51 11.29
C ASP A 704 3.91 -14.01 11.84
N ALA A 705 3.77 -12.70 12.07
CA ALA A 705 2.52 -12.13 12.56
C ALA A 705 1.38 -12.36 11.54
N THR A 706 0.20 -12.75 12.03
CA THR A 706 -0.94 -13.12 11.18
C THR A 706 -1.49 -11.93 10.42
N VAL A 707 -1.43 -10.73 11.03
CA VAL A 707 -1.77 -9.46 10.40
C VAL A 707 -0.71 -8.44 10.74
N ARG A 708 -0.25 -7.68 9.74
CA ARG A 708 0.74 -6.61 9.88
C ARG A 708 0.34 -5.43 9.02
N ARG A 709 0.43 -4.23 9.57
CA ARG A 709 0.17 -2.98 8.85
C ARG A 709 1.21 -1.97 9.30
N GLY A 710 1.84 -1.23 8.39
CA GLY A 710 2.83 -0.20 8.74
C GLY A 710 4.04 -0.71 9.54
N VAL A 711 4.42 -1.98 9.30
CA VAL A 711 5.56 -2.65 9.96
C VAL A 711 6.50 -3.21 8.90
N ILE A 712 7.78 -2.88 9.01
CA ILE A 712 8.86 -3.51 8.26
C ILE A 712 9.51 -4.55 9.18
N PRO A 713 9.31 -5.86 8.95
CA PRO A 713 9.60 -6.90 9.94
C PRO A 713 11.09 -7.19 10.15
N THR A 714 11.93 -6.88 9.17
CA THR A 714 13.29 -7.42 9.06
C THR A 714 14.37 -6.34 8.98
N GLY A 715 13.99 -5.07 9.00
CA GLY A 715 14.94 -3.96 8.87
C GLY A 715 14.48 -2.75 9.66
N CYS A 716 15.39 -2.21 10.44
CA CYS A 716 15.23 -0.96 11.17
C CYS A 716 16.22 0.08 10.62
N MET A 717 15.76 1.32 10.36
CA MET A 717 16.67 2.41 9.98
C MET A 717 17.64 2.71 11.12
N ALA A 718 18.95 2.71 10.88
CA ALA A 718 19.94 3.07 11.92
C ALA A 718 19.66 4.48 12.48
N ALA A 719 19.94 4.66 13.78
CA ALA A 719 19.76 5.92 14.50
C ALA A 719 20.76 6.99 14.06
#